data_AF-A0A640VY68-F1
#
_entry.id   AF-A0A640VY68-F1
#
_cell.length_a   1.000
_cell.length_b   1.000
_cell.length_c   1.000
_cell.angle_alpha   90.00
_cell.angle_beta   90.00
_cell.angle_gamma   90.00
#
_symmetry.space_group_name_H-M   'P 1'
#
loop_
_entity.id
_entity.type
_entity.pdbx_description
1 polymer ?
#
loop_
_entity_poly.entity_id
_entity_poly.type
_entity_poly.pdbx_seq_one_letter_code
_entity_poly.pdbx_strand_id
1 'polypeptide(L)'
;IRPAPALLPLTLRDRVAVRDREVYGSKEIFPSTWYSYRVGCGLNATGERVTHVTIHIFPVRYAPTLNKLYVAKRAEKITYDEPEKRLPASSAYDLVVIAPSTFCDELQRLVDHKNNYGVKTILKTTEEIYSEYPGVDKPEQIKYFIKDAIETWGIKYVLLVGGLNSLIWAKPRDNPNEGSEDWHVPVRYTNLYDNPKYPLAETIHDPGVISDLYYADIYKEGGIFEDWDPNNDGIFAAWNKPGVENDTNLDLYPDVAVGRLACRNIDEVKTVVDKIITYERGCDPSWFKRMTVISGDGFLDQEDLDIQWDTKGLPDGKYTIYAQSINDDGDEGPIDVIHVTLDRSQETKLTFNHDDHLNPALQNGYPAPPIAEIVSVSEGDILGNTDFHYTPGEGEAYLNTFNPWANISYEDGVLHIRGKSYDPQPYGNVTNIHVWVENENGQIVFSQWRNNTEMYYEGEWTTGEKSLLGRGGALYYMPEDFERDIRWASNGRFTGQDDVLEAFNEGSGFLFMSGHGSPNVWADHFPGVPGNRAHGSIVGLRVTTLRPWFPYVSFPVFPIDTLSNEEKLPIAVIGGCHNSQFNVSATPAFLHALHLLFEFFPDNYMWTYGQPVPECFSWRLVSRPNGGTIASIGNTGLGYGMPGKACTSGGGDAWITIEFFKQYGAENQHILGNAYAQTLISYINTFDMSDLEAGHAKTVQQWVLLGDPSLMIGGYSQ
;
A
#
# COMPACT_ATOMS: atom_id res chain seq x y z
N ILE A 1 3.88 26.16 -12.08
CA ILE A 1 3.34 25.23 -11.06
C ILE A 1 3.32 23.84 -11.68
N ARG A 2 3.85 22.83 -10.99
CA ARG A 2 3.85 21.42 -11.46
C ARG A 2 2.49 20.78 -11.16
N PRO A 3 2.00 19.81 -11.96
CA PRO A 3 0.80 19.04 -11.62
C PRO A 3 1.00 18.29 -10.29
N ALA A 4 -0.10 18.03 -9.57
CA ALA A 4 -0.05 17.17 -8.39
C ALA A 4 0.35 15.75 -8.80
N PRO A 5 1.15 15.05 -7.99
CA PRO A 5 1.44 13.65 -8.23
C PRO A 5 0.18 12.81 -7.96
N ALA A 6 0.09 11.62 -8.55
CA ALA A 6 -1.11 10.79 -8.51
C ALA A 6 -0.84 9.46 -7.79
N LEU A 7 -1.81 9.01 -7.00
CA LEU A 7 -1.79 7.69 -6.39
C LEU A 7 -1.81 6.59 -7.46
N LEU A 8 -1.00 5.56 -7.24
CA LEU A 8 -0.66 4.50 -8.17
C LEU A 8 -0.93 3.12 -7.53
N PRO A 9 -1.73 2.21 -8.12
CA PRO A 9 -1.84 0.85 -7.59
C PRO A 9 -0.44 0.22 -7.45
N LEU A 10 -0.14 -0.46 -6.34
CA LEU A 10 1.18 -1.05 -6.16
C LEU A 10 1.45 -2.16 -7.20
N THR A 11 0.42 -2.81 -7.72
CA THR A 11 0.52 -3.90 -8.71
C THR A 11 0.70 -3.46 -10.18
N LEU A 12 0.90 -2.16 -10.45
CA LEU A 12 0.83 -1.54 -11.78
C LEU A 12 1.56 -2.24 -12.94
N ARG A 13 0.92 -2.13 -14.12
CA ARG A 13 1.35 -2.68 -15.43
C ARG A 13 1.12 -1.76 -16.64
N ASP A 14 0.80 -0.47 -16.51
CA ASP A 14 0.90 0.56 -17.58
C ASP A 14 0.15 1.87 -17.19
N ARG A 15 0.67 3.06 -17.54
CA ARG A 15 -0.10 4.33 -17.59
C ARG A 15 0.61 5.44 -18.37
N VAL A 16 -0.12 6.44 -18.86
CA VAL A 16 0.44 7.71 -19.38
C VAL A 16 0.36 8.80 -18.30
N ALA A 17 1.47 9.44 -17.93
CA ALA A 17 1.45 10.64 -17.11
C ALA A 17 0.90 11.84 -17.91
N VAL A 18 -0.22 12.46 -17.48
CA VAL A 18 -0.78 13.61 -18.19
C VAL A 18 -1.11 14.75 -17.23
N ARG A 19 -0.41 15.87 -17.44
CA ARG A 19 -0.83 17.21 -17.01
C ARG A 19 -2.30 17.42 -17.41
N ASP A 20 -3.19 17.57 -16.44
CA ASP A 20 -4.62 17.82 -16.68
C ASP A 20 -4.78 18.96 -17.70
N ARG A 21 -5.18 18.62 -18.92
CA ARG A 21 -5.24 19.56 -20.04
C ARG A 21 -6.38 20.56 -19.86
N GLU A 22 -7.44 20.20 -19.15
CA GLU A 22 -8.55 21.08 -18.87
C GLU A 22 -8.13 22.17 -17.89
N VAL A 23 -7.49 21.79 -16.77
CA VAL A 23 -6.99 22.75 -15.79
C VAL A 23 -5.89 23.61 -16.41
N TYR A 24 -4.86 22.98 -16.98
CA TYR A 24 -3.67 23.71 -17.43
C TYR A 24 -3.85 24.44 -18.76
N GLY A 25 -4.86 24.06 -19.56
CA GLY A 25 -5.29 24.79 -20.75
C GLY A 25 -6.27 25.93 -20.45
N SER A 26 -6.68 26.08 -19.19
CA SER A 26 -7.68 27.06 -18.77
C SER A 26 -7.07 28.37 -18.22
N LYS A 27 -7.88 29.43 -18.31
CA LYS A 27 -7.64 30.74 -17.67
C LYS A 27 -8.28 30.85 -16.28
N GLU A 28 -9.10 29.87 -15.92
CA GLU A 28 -9.79 29.82 -14.64
C GLU A 28 -8.82 29.56 -13.48
N ILE A 29 -9.19 30.04 -12.30
CA ILE A 29 -8.38 29.90 -11.09
C ILE A 29 -8.63 28.52 -10.47
N PHE A 30 -7.56 27.75 -10.24
CA PHE A 30 -7.60 26.45 -9.57
C PHE A 30 -6.91 26.50 -8.19
N PRO A 31 -7.48 25.90 -7.13
CA PRO A 31 -8.89 25.49 -7.06
C PRO A 31 -9.84 26.69 -7.22
N SER A 32 -11.14 26.45 -7.46
CA SER A 32 -12.13 27.51 -7.72
C SER A 32 -12.61 28.23 -6.44
N THR A 33 -12.42 27.62 -5.27
CA THR A 33 -12.72 28.18 -3.96
C THR A 33 -11.45 28.43 -3.15
N TRP A 34 -11.56 29.18 -2.05
CA TRP A 34 -10.45 29.41 -1.10
C TRP A 34 -10.42 28.37 0.03
N TYR A 35 -11.51 27.64 0.21
CA TYR A 35 -11.64 26.59 1.21
C TYR A 35 -12.72 25.60 0.77
N SER A 36 -12.66 24.41 1.37
CA SER A 36 -13.77 23.47 1.49
C SER A 36 -13.90 23.06 2.96
N TYR A 37 -15.03 22.47 3.33
CA TYR A 37 -15.17 21.87 4.64
C TYR A 37 -16.01 20.59 4.54
N ARG A 38 -15.84 19.73 5.53
CA ARG A 38 -16.59 18.50 5.72
C ARG A 38 -17.02 18.40 7.18
N VAL A 39 -18.25 17.93 7.38
CA VAL A 39 -18.79 17.62 8.70
C VAL A 39 -19.04 16.12 8.76
N GLY A 40 -18.63 15.48 9.84
CA GLY A 40 -18.88 14.06 10.06
C GLY A 40 -18.86 13.65 11.53
N CYS A 41 -19.13 12.39 11.84
CA CYS A 41 -19.25 11.91 13.22
C CYS A 41 -18.30 10.75 13.50
N GLY A 42 -17.47 10.87 14.53
CA GLY A 42 -16.50 9.82 14.85
C GLY A 42 -15.76 10.06 16.16
N LEU A 43 -14.70 9.30 16.39
CA LEU A 43 -13.89 9.38 17.60
C LEU A 43 -12.86 10.52 17.57
N ASN A 44 -12.79 11.33 18.62
CA ASN A 44 -11.63 12.20 18.86
C ASN A 44 -10.44 11.43 19.44
N ALA A 45 -9.29 12.10 19.59
CA ALA A 45 -8.05 11.51 20.12
C ALA A 45 -8.18 10.97 21.56
N THR A 46 -9.20 11.36 22.32
CA THR A 46 -9.49 10.85 23.66
C THR A 46 -10.51 9.70 23.67
N GLY A 47 -10.97 9.25 22.49
CA GLY A 47 -11.95 8.17 22.34
C GLY A 47 -13.40 8.59 22.63
N GLU A 48 -13.71 9.89 22.55
CA GLU A 48 -15.06 10.41 22.68
C GLU A 48 -15.68 10.59 21.29
N ARG A 49 -16.98 10.30 21.15
CA ARG A 49 -17.73 10.53 19.91
C ARG A 49 -18.05 12.01 19.76
N VAL A 50 -17.60 12.61 18.67
CA VAL A 50 -17.74 14.04 18.39
C VAL A 50 -18.19 14.28 16.96
N THR A 51 -18.66 15.49 16.71
CA THR A 51 -18.80 16.01 15.34
C THR A 51 -17.48 16.62 14.91
N HIS A 52 -16.86 16.06 13.88
CA HIS A 52 -15.68 16.62 13.22
C HIS A 52 -16.09 17.73 12.26
N VAL A 53 -15.40 18.87 12.32
CA VAL A 53 -15.50 19.93 11.31
C VAL A 53 -14.11 20.14 10.73
N THR A 54 -13.88 19.53 9.58
CA THR A 54 -12.58 19.58 8.89
C THR A 54 -12.63 20.66 7.82
N ILE A 55 -11.66 21.58 7.85
CA ILE A 55 -11.60 22.72 6.94
C ILE A 55 -10.30 22.64 6.16
N HIS A 56 -10.39 22.52 4.84
CA HIS A 56 -9.24 22.61 3.96
C HIS A 56 -9.16 24.02 3.41
N ILE A 57 -8.04 24.69 3.66
CA ILE A 57 -7.79 26.05 3.17
C ILE A 57 -6.84 25.95 1.98
N PHE A 58 -7.17 26.65 0.89
CA PHE A 58 -6.38 26.73 -0.34
C PHE A 58 -5.73 28.12 -0.46
N PRO A 59 -4.68 28.42 0.33
CA PRO A 59 -4.14 29.78 0.45
C PRO A 59 -3.43 30.25 -0.82
N VAL A 60 -3.07 29.33 -1.73
CA VAL A 60 -2.46 29.61 -3.03
C VAL A 60 -3.35 29.03 -4.11
N ARG A 61 -3.76 29.87 -5.05
CA ARG A 61 -4.56 29.47 -6.21
C ARG A 61 -3.89 29.93 -7.49
N TYR A 62 -3.99 29.16 -8.56
CA TYR A 62 -3.24 29.35 -9.80
C TYR A 62 -4.15 29.47 -11.01
N ALA A 63 -3.91 30.47 -11.87
CA ALA A 63 -4.55 30.60 -13.18
C ALA A 63 -3.52 30.23 -14.27
N PRO A 64 -3.58 29.01 -14.84
CA PRO A 64 -2.44 28.43 -15.57
C PRO A 64 -2.04 29.17 -16.85
N THR A 65 -3.00 29.43 -17.75
CA THR A 65 -2.70 30.15 -19.01
C THR A 65 -2.38 31.63 -18.80
N LEU A 66 -2.80 32.21 -17.67
CA LEU A 66 -2.45 33.58 -17.29
C LEU A 66 -1.10 33.65 -16.56
N ASN A 67 -0.54 32.51 -16.15
CA ASN A 67 0.64 32.39 -15.31
C ASN A 67 0.60 33.30 -14.07
N LYS A 68 -0.55 33.32 -13.37
CA LYS A 68 -0.78 34.17 -12.18
C LYS A 68 -1.12 33.33 -10.95
N LEU A 69 -0.51 33.70 -9.82
CA LEU A 69 -0.82 33.18 -8.50
C LEU A 69 -1.65 34.19 -7.69
N TYR A 70 -2.66 33.68 -7.01
CA TYR A 70 -3.46 34.41 -6.05
C TYR A 70 -3.16 33.83 -4.67
N VAL A 71 -2.69 34.69 -3.76
CA VAL A 71 -2.27 34.27 -2.42
C VAL A 71 -3.12 34.97 -1.37
N ALA A 72 -3.87 34.20 -0.58
CA ALA A 72 -4.60 34.71 0.56
C ALA A 72 -3.63 35.05 1.69
N LYS A 73 -3.78 36.24 2.29
CA LYS A 73 -2.94 36.68 3.41
C LYS A 73 -3.49 36.30 4.78
N ARG A 74 -4.81 36.07 4.87
CA ARG A 74 -5.52 35.72 6.11
C ARG A 74 -6.83 35.03 5.79
N ALA A 75 -7.27 34.16 6.69
CA ALA A 75 -8.62 33.63 6.78
C ALA A 75 -9.09 33.86 8.22
N GLU A 76 -10.29 34.39 8.42
CA GLU A 76 -10.84 34.67 9.75
C GLU A 76 -12.30 34.18 9.83
N LYS A 77 -12.63 33.55 10.97
CA LYS A 77 -13.95 33.21 11.49
C LYS A 77 -14.59 31.90 10.98
N ILE A 78 -14.82 30.98 11.93
CA ILE A 78 -15.70 29.81 11.80
C ILE A 78 -16.86 30.03 12.79
N THR A 79 -18.08 29.78 12.35
CA THR A 79 -19.28 29.74 13.20
C THR A 79 -20.01 28.45 12.90
N TYR A 80 -20.39 27.71 13.92
CA TYR A 80 -21.13 26.45 13.80
C TYR A 80 -22.24 26.40 14.86
N ASP A 81 -23.27 25.61 14.59
CA ASP A 81 -24.32 25.30 15.55
C ASP A 81 -23.91 24.07 16.36
N GLU A 82 -24.14 24.10 17.68
CA GLU A 82 -23.82 22.95 18.54
C GLU A 82 -24.76 21.76 18.25
N PRO A 83 -24.25 20.51 18.33
CA PRO A 83 -25.08 19.33 18.08
C PRO A 83 -26.16 19.17 19.16
N GLU A 84 -27.38 18.79 18.73
CA GLU A 84 -28.51 18.58 19.63
C GLU A 84 -28.51 17.18 20.29
N LYS A 85 -27.98 16.16 19.59
CA LYS A 85 -27.96 14.76 20.06
C LYS A 85 -26.89 14.56 21.13
N ARG A 86 -27.26 13.95 22.27
CA ARG A 86 -26.32 13.57 23.34
C ARG A 86 -26.27 12.06 23.49
N LEU A 87 -25.07 11.50 23.37
CA LEU A 87 -24.78 10.09 23.65
C LEU A 87 -24.44 9.89 25.14
N PRO A 88 -24.47 8.66 25.67
CA PRO A 88 -24.10 8.38 27.05
C PRO A 88 -22.70 8.91 27.38
N ALA A 89 -22.58 9.64 28.49
CA ALA A 89 -21.31 10.19 28.95
C ALA A 89 -20.41 9.15 29.66
N SER A 90 -20.95 7.99 30.02
CA SER A 90 -20.24 6.92 30.73
C SER A 90 -20.53 5.57 30.11
N SER A 91 -19.52 4.70 30.12
CA SER A 91 -19.61 3.35 29.58
C SER A 91 -20.00 2.32 30.66
N ALA A 92 -21.03 1.52 30.37
CA ALA A 92 -21.36 0.30 31.11
C ALA A 92 -20.46 -0.87 30.69
N TYR A 93 -20.15 -0.97 29.39
CA TYR A 93 -19.22 -1.93 28.79
C TYR A 93 -18.29 -1.21 27.81
N ASP A 94 -17.00 -1.47 27.86
CA ASP A 94 -16.01 -0.89 26.96
C ASP A 94 -15.91 -1.68 25.65
N LEU A 95 -15.95 -3.01 25.73
CA LEU A 95 -15.77 -3.93 24.60
C LEU A 95 -17.00 -4.83 24.43
N VAL A 96 -17.44 -4.99 23.19
CA VAL A 96 -18.35 -6.06 22.78
C VAL A 96 -17.62 -7.05 21.90
N VAL A 97 -17.71 -8.33 22.23
CA VAL A 97 -17.26 -9.43 21.37
C VAL A 97 -18.48 -9.97 20.62
N ILE A 98 -18.41 -10.04 19.29
CA ILE A 98 -19.47 -10.57 18.42
C ILE A 98 -18.95 -11.83 17.75
N ALA A 99 -19.61 -12.96 17.98
CA ALA A 99 -19.17 -14.27 17.49
C ALA A 99 -20.36 -15.23 17.29
N PRO A 100 -20.24 -16.31 16.50
CA PRO A 100 -21.24 -17.37 16.52
C PRO A 100 -21.26 -18.08 17.89
N SER A 101 -22.41 -18.65 18.23
CA SER A 101 -22.59 -19.45 19.45
C SER A 101 -21.53 -20.53 19.67
N THR A 102 -21.01 -21.11 18.59
CA THR A 102 -20.00 -22.18 18.61
C THR A 102 -18.62 -21.76 19.15
N PHE A 103 -18.32 -20.46 19.20
CA PHE A 103 -17.04 -19.94 19.69
C PHE A 103 -17.12 -19.39 21.13
N CYS A 104 -18.33 -19.33 21.71
CA CYS A 104 -18.57 -18.62 22.96
C CYS A 104 -17.80 -19.20 24.15
N ASP A 105 -17.69 -20.52 24.27
CA ASP A 105 -17.00 -21.17 25.39
C ASP A 105 -15.53 -20.74 25.50
N GLU A 106 -14.83 -20.68 24.37
CA GLU A 106 -13.43 -20.25 24.32
C GLU A 106 -13.31 -18.73 24.52
N LEU A 107 -14.22 -17.96 23.93
CA LEU A 107 -14.24 -16.50 24.07
C LEU A 107 -14.57 -16.03 25.48
N GLN A 108 -15.27 -16.83 26.29
CA GLN A 108 -15.50 -16.50 27.69
C GLN A 108 -14.18 -16.33 28.46
N ARG A 109 -13.13 -17.09 28.11
CA ARG A 109 -11.79 -16.92 28.70
C ARG A 109 -11.22 -15.53 28.42
N LEU A 110 -11.41 -15.03 27.20
CA LEU A 110 -11.00 -13.69 26.80
C LEU A 110 -11.83 -12.62 27.53
N VAL A 111 -13.16 -12.79 27.60
CA VAL A 111 -14.05 -11.88 28.33
C VAL A 111 -13.64 -11.77 29.80
N ASP A 112 -13.38 -12.90 30.46
CA ASP A 112 -12.94 -12.93 31.86
C ASP A 112 -11.58 -12.23 32.02
N HIS A 113 -10.64 -12.48 31.11
CA HIS A 113 -9.34 -11.82 31.10
C HIS A 113 -9.46 -10.30 30.99
N LYS A 114 -10.24 -9.81 30.03
CA LYS A 114 -10.45 -8.37 29.80
C LYS A 114 -11.10 -7.69 31.00
N ASN A 115 -12.12 -8.32 31.59
CA ASN A 115 -12.77 -7.81 32.80
C ASN A 115 -11.79 -7.73 33.98
N ASN A 116 -10.86 -8.68 34.12
CA ASN A 116 -9.84 -8.66 35.15
C ASN A 116 -8.83 -7.50 34.98
N TYR A 117 -8.59 -7.03 33.75
CA TYR A 117 -7.79 -5.83 33.46
C TYR A 117 -8.61 -4.54 33.38
N GLY A 118 -9.89 -4.58 33.77
CA GLY A 118 -10.74 -3.40 33.83
C GLY A 118 -11.34 -2.96 32.50
N VAL A 119 -11.19 -3.74 31.43
CA VAL A 119 -11.91 -3.55 30.16
C VAL A 119 -13.23 -4.29 30.26
N LYS A 120 -14.31 -3.56 30.56
CA LYS A 120 -15.62 -4.18 30.80
C LYS A 120 -16.13 -4.80 29.51
N THR A 121 -16.21 -6.13 29.47
CA THR A 121 -16.46 -6.88 28.24
C THR A 121 -17.76 -7.67 28.31
N ILE A 122 -18.54 -7.63 27.22
CA ILE A 122 -19.72 -8.47 27.01
C ILE A 122 -19.61 -9.25 25.69
N LEU A 123 -20.12 -10.48 25.68
CA LEU A 123 -20.21 -11.33 24.50
C LEU A 123 -21.65 -11.31 23.99
N LYS A 124 -21.83 -11.11 22.68
CA LYS A 124 -23.12 -11.18 21.99
C LYS A 124 -23.02 -12.14 20.82
N THR A 125 -23.98 -13.05 20.65
CA THR A 125 -23.92 -14.00 19.54
C THR A 125 -24.50 -13.42 18.26
N THR A 126 -24.01 -13.87 17.10
CA THR A 126 -24.59 -13.48 15.81
C THR A 126 -26.04 -13.94 15.69
N GLU A 127 -26.38 -15.11 16.21
CA GLU A 127 -27.75 -15.64 16.21
C GLU A 127 -28.71 -14.77 17.02
N GLU A 128 -28.29 -14.27 18.19
CA GLU A 128 -29.08 -13.33 18.97
C GLU A 128 -29.30 -12.02 18.21
N ILE A 129 -28.23 -11.45 17.64
CA ILE A 129 -28.29 -10.19 16.87
C ILE A 129 -29.28 -10.31 15.72
N TYR A 130 -29.19 -11.37 14.91
CA TYR A 130 -30.08 -11.55 13.75
C TYR A 130 -31.56 -11.72 14.15
N SER A 131 -31.81 -12.17 15.39
CA SER A 131 -33.17 -12.32 15.93
C SER A 131 -33.73 -11.04 16.54
N GLU A 132 -32.87 -10.15 17.05
CA GLU A 132 -33.24 -8.97 17.82
C GLU A 132 -33.27 -7.68 16.99
N TYR A 133 -32.42 -7.58 15.97
CA TYR A 133 -32.22 -6.34 15.22
C TYR A 133 -32.76 -6.42 13.79
N PRO A 134 -33.41 -5.36 13.30
CA PRO A 134 -33.75 -5.24 11.89
C PRO A 134 -32.50 -4.92 11.07
N GLY A 135 -32.62 -5.06 9.75
CA GLY A 135 -31.60 -4.67 8.77
C GLY A 135 -31.99 -5.20 7.41
N VAL A 136 -31.48 -4.60 6.34
CA VAL A 136 -31.67 -5.10 4.97
C VAL A 136 -30.94 -6.43 4.74
N ASP A 137 -29.87 -6.66 5.49
CA ASP A 137 -29.05 -7.87 5.48
C ASP A 137 -28.30 -8.07 6.82
N LYS A 138 -27.54 -9.17 6.96
CA LYS A 138 -26.89 -9.54 8.23
C LYS A 138 -25.83 -8.53 8.69
N PRO A 139 -24.95 -7.96 7.82
CA PRO A 139 -24.05 -6.90 8.22
C PRO A 139 -24.80 -5.68 8.80
N GLU A 140 -25.91 -5.25 8.19
CA GLU A 140 -26.65 -4.11 8.73
C GLU A 140 -27.32 -4.42 10.08
N GLN A 141 -27.80 -5.65 10.29
CA GLN A 141 -28.30 -6.08 11.61
C GLN A 141 -27.23 -5.95 12.71
N ILE A 142 -25.98 -6.36 12.41
CA ILE A 142 -24.84 -6.17 13.32
C ILE A 142 -24.57 -4.68 13.54
N LYS A 143 -24.62 -3.85 12.49
CA LYS A 143 -24.41 -2.42 12.58
C LYS A 143 -25.47 -1.73 13.46
N TYR A 144 -26.73 -2.12 13.36
CA TYR A 144 -27.79 -1.66 14.26
C TYR A 144 -27.60 -2.09 15.71
N PHE A 145 -27.12 -3.31 15.95
CA PHE A 145 -26.75 -3.74 17.30
C PHE A 145 -25.60 -2.88 17.86
N ILE A 146 -24.55 -2.63 17.07
CA ILE A 146 -23.43 -1.77 17.50
C ILE A 146 -23.95 -0.37 17.84
N LYS A 147 -24.83 0.20 17.02
CA LYS A 147 -25.50 1.47 17.30
C LYS A 147 -26.24 1.44 18.65
N ASP A 148 -27.04 0.41 18.90
CA ASP A 148 -27.76 0.26 20.18
C ASP A 148 -26.80 0.13 21.37
N ALA A 149 -25.75 -0.69 21.24
CA ALA A 149 -24.73 -0.86 22.27
C ALA A 149 -23.98 0.46 22.57
N ILE A 150 -23.79 1.32 21.57
CA ILE A 150 -23.26 2.68 21.78
C ILE A 150 -24.25 3.54 22.56
N GLU A 151 -25.52 3.57 22.15
CA GLU A 151 -26.55 4.43 22.72
C GLU A 151 -27.01 3.98 24.12
N THR A 152 -26.88 2.70 24.45
CA THR A 152 -27.32 2.12 25.72
C THR A 152 -26.17 1.86 26.69
N TRP A 153 -25.04 1.35 26.20
CA TRP A 153 -23.90 0.95 27.03
C TRP A 153 -22.66 1.84 26.87
N GLY A 154 -22.59 2.68 25.84
CA GLY A 154 -21.43 3.55 25.62
C GLY A 154 -20.15 2.79 25.29
N ILE A 155 -20.24 1.69 24.53
CA ILE A 155 -19.09 0.88 24.10
C ILE A 155 -18.06 1.70 23.34
N LYS A 156 -16.80 1.25 23.32
CA LYS A 156 -15.68 1.90 22.61
C LYS A 156 -15.02 0.99 21.60
N TYR A 157 -15.13 -0.32 21.81
CA TYR A 157 -14.47 -1.34 21.01
C TYR A 157 -15.48 -2.42 20.59
N VAL A 158 -15.30 -2.93 19.37
CA VAL A 158 -16.03 -4.10 18.86
C VAL A 158 -15.02 -5.10 18.30
N LEU A 159 -15.00 -6.31 18.86
CA LEU A 159 -14.21 -7.42 18.37
C LEU A 159 -15.09 -8.42 17.63
N LEU A 160 -14.89 -8.52 16.32
CA LEU A 160 -15.57 -9.51 15.47
C LEU A 160 -14.76 -10.81 15.48
N VAL A 161 -15.34 -11.93 15.90
CA VAL A 161 -14.66 -13.23 15.94
C VAL A 161 -15.34 -14.20 14.98
N GLY A 162 -14.76 -14.29 13.79
CA GLY A 162 -15.21 -15.19 12.72
C GLY A 162 -14.70 -14.75 11.34
N GLY A 163 -14.29 -15.72 10.54
CA GLY A 163 -13.93 -15.54 9.13
C GLY A 163 -14.71 -16.50 8.22
N LEU A 164 -14.15 -16.76 7.03
CA LEU A 164 -14.64 -17.78 6.12
C LEU A 164 -14.59 -19.17 6.76
N ASN A 165 -15.65 -19.95 6.61
CA ASN A 165 -15.83 -21.21 7.36
C ASN A 165 -15.04 -22.42 6.83
N SER A 166 -14.32 -22.32 5.70
CA SER A 166 -13.64 -23.44 5.05
C SER A 166 -12.31 -23.06 4.38
N LEU A 167 -11.30 -23.92 4.55
CA LEU A 167 -9.95 -23.81 3.97
C LEU A 167 -9.95 -24.14 2.46
N ILE A 168 -10.82 -25.05 2.05
CA ILE A 168 -10.80 -25.66 0.72
C ILE A 168 -11.75 -24.89 -0.19
N TRP A 169 -13.04 -24.93 0.15
CA TRP A 169 -14.10 -24.28 -0.62
C TRP A 169 -15.00 -23.47 0.31
N ALA A 170 -15.12 -22.19 0.02
CA ALA A 170 -16.14 -21.30 0.54
C ALA A 170 -16.50 -20.29 -0.55
N LYS A 171 -17.78 -19.90 -0.62
CA LYS A 171 -18.26 -18.83 -1.49
C LYS A 171 -18.10 -17.50 -0.75
N PRO A 172 -17.20 -16.61 -1.18
CA PRO A 172 -16.86 -15.42 -0.41
C PRO A 172 -17.91 -14.29 -0.47
N ARG A 173 -18.72 -14.27 -1.53
CA ARG A 173 -19.75 -13.26 -1.80
C ARG A 173 -21.08 -13.92 -2.10
N ASP A 174 -22.12 -13.49 -1.41
CA ASP A 174 -23.49 -13.98 -1.65
C ASP A 174 -24.20 -13.15 -2.72
N ASN A 175 -23.95 -11.85 -2.67
CA ASN A 175 -24.45 -10.82 -3.58
C ASN A 175 -23.36 -9.72 -3.71
N PRO A 176 -23.61 -8.59 -4.41
CA PRO A 176 -22.61 -7.52 -4.53
C PRO A 176 -22.16 -6.90 -3.19
N ASN A 177 -22.97 -6.95 -2.14
CA ASN A 177 -22.79 -6.18 -0.91
C ASN A 177 -22.29 -7.00 0.28
N GLU A 178 -22.49 -8.32 0.32
CA GLU A 178 -22.17 -9.11 1.52
C GLU A 178 -21.63 -10.51 1.25
N GLY A 179 -20.94 -11.04 2.25
CA GLY A 179 -20.66 -12.45 2.43
C GLY A 179 -21.15 -12.90 3.80
N SER A 180 -22.09 -13.84 3.83
CA SER A 180 -22.94 -14.16 4.97
C SER A 180 -23.27 -15.66 5.12
N GLU A 181 -23.32 -16.43 4.03
CA GLU A 181 -23.63 -17.86 4.04
C GLU A 181 -22.44 -18.71 4.50
N ASP A 182 -21.27 -18.52 3.85
CA ASP A 182 -20.05 -19.27 4.18
C ASP A 182 -19.13 -18.55 5.19
N TRP A 183 -19.74 -17.72 6.05
CA TRP A 183 -19.04 -16.88 7.04
C TRP A 183 -19.57 -17.12 8.45
N HIS A 184 -18.66 -17.16 9.43
CA HIS A 184 -19.03 -17.22 10.86
C HIS A 184 -19.55 -15.87 11.37
N VAL A 185 -18.91 -14.78 10.93
CA VAL A 185 -19.35 -13.40 11.13
C VAL A 185 -19.29 -12.72 9.77
N PRO A 186 -20.41 -12.15 9.28
CA PRO A 186 -20.52 -11.68 7.91
C PRO A 186 -19.60 -10.48 7.64
N VAL A 187 -19.43 -10.21 6.36
CA VAL A 187 -18.61 -9.11 5.85
C VAL A 187 -19.41 -8.22 4.92
N ARG A 188 -19.10 -6.92 4.95
CA ARG A 188 -19.58 -5.94 3.97
C ARG A 188 -18.55 -5.79 2.85
N TYR A 189 -19.01 -5.82 1.61
CA TYR A 189 -18.25 -5.40 0.44
C TYR A 189 -18.67 -3.99 0.05
N THR A 190 -17.69 -3.15 -0.29
CA THR A 190 -17.94 -1.95 -1.07
C THR A 190 -18.25 -2.32 -2.51
N ASN A 191 -18.85 -1.42 -3.27
CA ASN A 191 -19.11 -1.59 -4.69
C ASN A 191 -18.27 -0.63 -5.54
N LEU A 192 -17.03 -0.46 -5.10
CA LEU A 192 -16.07 0.44 -5.69
C LEU A 192 -15.41 -0.24 -6.90
N TYR A 193 -15.63 0.32 -8.09
CA TYR A 193 -14.96 -0.01 -9.33
C TYR A 193 -13.84 1.00 -9.55
N ASP A 194 -12.65 0.70 -9.04
CA ASP A 194 -11.55 1.65 -9.14
C ASP A 194 -11.04 1.71 -10.57
N ASN A 195 -11.45 2.76 -11.25
CA ASN A 195 -10.78 3.22 -12.44
C ASN A 195 -9.96 4.46 -12.02
N PRO A 196 -8.68 4.30 -11.65
CA PRO A 196 -7.90 5.39 -11.07
C PRO A 196 -7.88 6.60 -12.01
N LYS A 197 -7.93 7.82 -11.42
CA LYS A 197 -8.12 9.13 -12.10
C LYS A 197 -7.42 9.33 -13.43
N TYR A 198 -6.21 8.81 -13.54
CA TYR A 198 -5.50 8.76 -14.80
C TYR A 198 -5.51 7.31 -15.31
N PRO A 199 -5.99 7.07 -16.53
CA PRO A 199 -6.29 5.71 -16.96
C PRO A 199 -5.00 4.90 -17.11
N LEU A 200 -5.05 3.66 -16.60
CA LEU A 200 -4.11 2.60 -16.96
C LEU A 200 -4.35 2.20 -18.43
N ALA A 201 -3.36 1.62 -19.12
CA ALA A 201 -3.60 1.10 -20.48
C ALA A 201 -4.58 -0.09 -20.48
N GLU A 202 -4.67 -0.82 -19.36
CA GLU A 202 -5.65 -1.87 -19.08
C GLU A 202 -6.45 -1.53 -17.82
N THR A 203 -7.78 -1.70 -17.85
CA THR A 203 -8.62 -1.50 -16.66
C THR A 203 -8.35 -2.60 -15.64
N ILE A 204 -7.58 -2.28 -14.60
CA ILE A 204 -7.42 -3.10 -13.39
C ILE A 204 -8.30 -2.47 -12.32
N HIS A 205 -9.36 -3.15 -11.92
CA HIS A 205 -10.24 -2.73 -10.82
C HIS A 205 -10.52 -3.90 -9.88
N ASP A 206 -10.60 -3.62 -8.59
CA ASP A 206 -11.30 -4.46 -7.64
C ASP A 206 -12.80 -4.39 -7.96
N PRO A 207 -13.53 -5.53 -7.95
CA PRO A 207 -14.98 -5.51 -8.08
C PRO A 207 -15.65 -5.11 -6.76
N GLY A 208 -15.05 -4.18 -5.99
CA GLY A 208 -15.34 -3.93 -4.58
C GLY A 208 -14.39 -4.64 -3.62
N VAL A 209 -14.25 -4.14 -2.39
CA VAL A 209 -13.32 -4.65 -1.35
C VAL A 209 -14.06 -4.96 -0.05
N ILE A 210 -13.52 -5.84 0.79
CA ILE A 210 -14.08 -6.09 2.12
C ILE A 210 -13.77 -4.89 3.02
N SER A 211 -14.77 -4.39 3.74
CA SER A 211 -14.62 -3.25 4.64
C SER A 211 -15.27 -3.50 5.99
N ASP A 212 -14.45 -3.73 7.02
CA ASP A 212 -14.92 -3.72 8.41
C ASP A 212 -15.11 -2.28 8.95
N LEU A 213 -14.65 -1.25 8.21
CA LEU A 213 -14.98 0.15 8.51
C LEU A 213 -16.50 0.38 8.48
N TYR A 214 -17.24 -0.41 7.71
CA TYR A 214 -18.71 -0.40 7.71
C TYR A 214 -19.32 -0.60 9.10
N TYR A 215 -18.71 -1.45 9.93
CA TYR A 215 -19.17 -1.70 11.30
C TYR A 215 -18.72 -0.62 12.29
N ALA A 216 -17.73 0.20 11.91
CA ALA A 216 -17.17 1.25 12.75
C ALA A 216 -17.84 2.61 12.53
N ASP A 217 -18.23 2.91 11.28
CA ASP A 217 -18.89 4.15 10.85
C ASP A 217 -20.40 4.07 11.09
N ILE A 218 -20.91 4.62 12.18
CA ILE A 218 -22.30 4.43 12.65
C ILE A 218 -23.16 5.66 12.36
N TYR A 219 -22.57 6.86 12.46
CA TYR A 219 -23.28 8.12 12.35
C TYR A 219 -22.65 9.02 11.29
N LYS A 220 -23.51 9.76 10.59
CA LYS A 220 -23.13 10.92 9.77
C LYS A 220 -23.60 12.22 10.40
N GLU A 221 -23.35 13.34 9.72
CA GLU A 221 -23.75 14.68 10.14
C GLU A 221 -25.16 14.71 10.77
N GLY A 222 -25.26 15.35 11.94
CA GLY A 222 -26.50 15.41 12.72
C GLY A 222 -26.75 14.18 13.61
N GLY A 223 -25.84 13.20 13.65
CA GLY A 223 -26.02 11.96 14.41
C GLY A 223 -27.05 11.01 13.78
N ILE A 224 -27.23 11.15 12.47
CA ILE A 224 -28.09 10.30 11.62
C ILE A 224 -27.34 8.98 11.38
N PHE A 225 -28.06 7.86 11.27
CA PHE A 225 -27.45 6.58 10.94
C PHE A 225 -26.80 6.62 9.54
N GLU A 226 -25.57 6.13 9.44
CA GLU A 226 -24.85 6.01 8.18
C GLU A 226 -25.02 4.59 7.63
N ASP A 227 -25.77 4.44 6.54
CA ASP A 227 -26.18 3.15 5.96
C ASP A 227 -25.23 2.67 4.85
N TRP A 228 -24.41 3.58 4.28
CA TRP A 228 -23.60 3.37 3.06
C TRP A 228 -24.41 3.17 1.77
N ASP A 229 -25.69 3.55 1.75
CA ASP A 229 -26.57 3.55 0.58
C ASP A 229 -27.41 4.84 0.54
N PRO A 230 -26.76 6.02 0.39
CA PRO A 230 -27.44 7.31 0.46
C PRO A 230 -28.50 7.52 -0.64
N ASN A 231 -28.43 6.78 -1.75
CA ASN A 231 -29.37 6.88 -2.87
C ASN A 231 -30.51 5.83 -2.79
N ASN A 232 -30.41 4.86 -1.88
CA ASN A 232 -31.37 3.76 -1.65
C ASN A 232 -31.57 2.85 -2.87
N ASP A 233 -30.52 2.61 -3.66
CA ASP A 233 -30.55 1.71 -4.81
C ASP A 233 -30.20 0.25 -4.44
N GLY A 234 -29.79 0.01 -3.19
CA GLY A 234 -29.44 -1.29 -2.65
C GLY A 234 -28.02 -1.75 -3.00
N ILE A 235 -27.15 -0.89 -3.52
CA ILE A 235 -25.76 -1.17 -3.85
C ILE A 235 -24.83 -0.28 -3.03
N PHE A 236 -24.18 -0.89 -2.04
CA PHE A 236 -23.55 -0.14 -0.95
C PHE A 236 -22.15 0.34 -1.32
N ALA A 237 -21.84 1.60 -0.99
CA ALA A 237 -20.59 2.27 -1.29
C ALA A 237 -20.17 2.08 -2.77
N ALA A 238 -21.13 2.31 -3.66
CA ALA A 238 -20.95 2.25 -5.10
C ALA A 238 -20.11 3.44 -5.58
N TRP A 239 -19.09 3.16 -6.37
CA TRP A 239 -18.37 4.21 -7.08
C TRP A 239 -17.82 3.69 -8.40
N ASN A 240 -18.08 4.44 -9.49
CA ASN A 240 -17.69 4.12 -10.87
C ASN A 240 -18.15 2.74 -11.35
N LYS A 241 -19.09 2.14 -10.63
CA LYS A 241 -19.65 0.84 -10.96
C LYS A 241 -20.55 0.98 -12.18
N PRO A 242 -20.30 0.21 -13.26
CA PRO A 242 -21.08 0.35 -14.49
C PRO A 242 -22.58 0.18 -14.24
N GLY A 243 -23.36 1.21 -14.61
CA GLY A 243 -24.82 1.19 -14.50
C GLY A 243 -25.39 1.42 -13.09
N VAL A 244 -24.57 1.86 -12.13
CA VAL A 244 -24.98 2.18 -10.76
C VAL A 244 -24.59 3.63 -10.46
N GLU A 245 -25.44 4.37 -9.74
CA GLU A 245 -25.14 5.75 -9.35
C GLU A 245 -24.06 5.76 -8.25
N ASN A 246 -23.22 6.79 -8.22
CA ASN A 246 -22.17 6.88 -7.20
C ASN A 246 -22.75 7.28 -5.85
N ASP A 247 -22.37 6.54 -4.81
CA ASP A 247 -22.59 6.93 -3.42
C ASP A 247 -21.59 8.01 -3.02
N THR A 248 -22.10 9.23 -2.93
CA THR A 248 -21.31 10.40 -2.54
C THR A 248 -21.63 10.81 -1.12
N ASN A 249 -20.64 11.43 -0.45
CA ASN A 249 -20.78 11.96 0.91
C ASN A 249 -20.99 10.90 2.02
N LEU A 250 -20.47 9.68 1.84
CA LEU A 250 -20.32 8.73 2.95
C LEU A 250 -19.49 9.36 4.07
N ASP A 251 -19.82 9.13 5.34
CA ASP A 251 -19.12 9.71 6.50
C ASP A 251 -17.73 9.11 6.75
N LEU A 252 -17.60 7.79 6.73
CA LEU A 252 -16.35 7.02 6.87
C LEU A 252 -15.60 7.21 8.19
N TYR A 253 -16.01 8.11 9.09
CA TYR A 253 -15.33 8.28 10.36
C TYR A 253 -15.72 7.12 11.30
N PRO A 254 -14.76 6.41 11.89
CA PRO A 254 -15.09 5.39 12.88
C PRO A 254 -15.63 6.02 14.17
N ASP A 255 -16.85 5.66 14.56
CA ASP A 255 -17.49 5.95 15.85
C ASP A 255 -17.13 4.95 16.94
N VAL A 256 -16.58 3.80 16.56
CA VAL A 256 -16.16 2.73 17.45
C VAL A 256 -14.94 2.04 16.82
N ALA A 257 -13.96 1.65 17.63
CA ALA A 257 -12.81 0.94 17.11
C ALA A 257 -13.16 -0.53 16.87
N VAL A 258 -13.05 -0.98 15.62
CA VAL A 258 -13.35 -2.36 15.20
C VAL A 258 -12.06 -3.10 14.88
N GLY A 259 -11.97 -4.34 15.34
CA GLY A 259 -10.96 -5.29 14.89
C GLY A 259 -11.58 -6.67 14.70
N ARG A 260 -10.96 -7.50 13.85
CA ARG A 260 -11.44 -8.84 13.52
C ARG A 260 -10.42 -9.92 13.83
N LEU A 261 -10.85 -10.96 14.54
CA LEU A 261 -10.17 -12.25 14.55
C LEU A 261 -10.86 -13.13 13.51
N ALA A 262 -10.25 -13.27 12.33
CA ALA A 262 -10.83 -13.97 11.18
C ALA A 262 -10.87 -15.51 11.34
N CYS A 263 -11.10 -16.00 12.56
CA CYS A 263 -11.02 -17.41 12.91
C CYS A 263 -12.03 -18.24 12.13
N ARG A 264 -11.55 -19.31 11.50
CA ARG A 264 -12.37 -20.25 10.74
C ARG A 264 -12.90 -21.40 11.58
N ASN A 265 -12.26 -21.69 12.71
CA ASN A 265 -12.59 -22.82 13.57
C ASN A 265 -12.16 -22.54 15.02
N ILE A 266 -12.55 -23.44 15.93
CA ILE A 266 -12.29 -23.29 17.36
C ILE A 266 -10.79 -23.33 17.73
N ASP A 267 -9.95 -24.05 16.96
CA ASP A 267 -8.52 -24.13 17.23
C ASP A 267 -7.82 -22.79 16.96
N GLU A 268 -8.25 -22.08 15.90
CA GLU A 268 -7.80 -20.71 15.63
C GLU A 268 -8.27 -19.75 16.72
N VAL A 269 -9.52 -19.83 17.16
CA VAL A 269 -10.04 -19.00 18.28
C VAL A 269 -9.19 -19.22 19.51
N LYS A 270 -8.95 -20.47 19.90
CA LYS A 270 -8.11 -20.81 21.04
C LYS A 270 -6.69 -20.25 20.88
N THR A 271 -6.10 -20.39 19.70
CA THR A 271 -4.76 -19.88 19.40
C THR A 271 -4.67 -18.37 19.61
N VAL A 272 -5.59 -17.60 19.04
CA VAL A 272 -5.56 -16.13 19.16
C VAL A 272 -5.92 -15.66 20.57
N VAL A 273 -6.85 -16.34 21.26
CA VAL A 273 -7.19 -16.06 22.66
C VAL A 273 -5.99 -16.29 23.58
N ASP A 274 -5.28 -17.43 23.41
CA ASP A 274 -4.08 -17.73 24.18
C ASP A 274 -2.99 -16.66 23.94
N LYS A 275 -2.78 -16.23 22.69
CA LYS A 275 -1.85 -15.14 22.35
C LYS A 275 -2.21 -13.83 23.05
N ILE A 276 -3.47 -13.40 22.95
CA ILE A 276 -3.93 -12.13 23.56
C ILE A 276 -3.74 -12.17 25.08
N ILE A 277 -4.22 -13.25 25.73
CA ILE A 277 -4.10 -13.41 27.18
C ILE A 277 -2.64 -13.38 27.64
N THR A 278 -1.73 -14.01 26.89
CA THR A 278 -0.30 -13.99 27.21
C THR A 278 0.31 -12.61 27.00
N TYR A 279 0.08 -11.99 25.84
CA TYR A 279 0.62 -10.68 25.48
C TYR A 279 0.21 -9.59 26.49
N GLU A 280 -1.06 -9.59 26.90
CA GLU A 280 -1.59 -8.57 27.81
C GLU A 280 -1.08 -8.69 29.26
N ARG A 281 -0.48 -9.82 29.65
CA ARG A 281 0.20 -9.96 30.95
C ARG A 281 1.55 -9.22 31.02
N GLY A 282 1.96 -8.60 29.93
CA GLY A 282 3.17 -7.80 29.82
C GLY A 282 4.18 -8.44 28.85
N CYS A 283 4.84 -7.60 28.07
CA CYS A 283 5.89 -8.00 27.15
C CYS A 283 7.29 -7.68 27.70
N ASP A 284 8.26 -8.55 27.44
CA ASP A 284 9.65 -8.29 27.78
C ASP A 284 10.20 -7.15 26.89
N PRO A 285 10.71 -6.05 27.47
CA PRO A 285 11.25 -4.92 26.70
C PRO A 285 12.38 -5.30 25.73
N SER A 286 13.13 -6.39 25.97
CA SER A 286 14.26 -6.81 25.14
C SER A 286 13.89 -7.19 23.70
N TRP A 287 12.62 -7.56 23.45
CA TRP A 287 12.08 -7.74 22.11
C TRP A 287 10.99 -6.71 21.78
N PHE A 288 10.20 -6.29 22.77
CA PHE A 288 9.11 -5.34 22.51
C PHE A 288 9.62 -3.95 22.11
N LYS A 289 10.71 -3.47 22.72
CA LYS A 289 11.34 -2.18 22.36
C LYS A 289 12.26 -2.31 21.14
N ARG A 290 11.84 -3.10 20.15
CA ARG A 290 12.43 -3.17 18.81
C ARG A 290 11.33 -2.92 17.79
N MET A 291 11.61 -2.07 16.80
CA MET A 291 10.83 -1.96 15.59
C MET A 291 11.68 -2.49 14.44
N THR A 292 11.17 -3.53 13.78
CA THR A 292 11.76 -4.08 12.56
C THR A 292 11.05 -3.46 11.36
N VAL A 293 11.81 -2.94 10.41
CA VAL A 293 11.29 -2.45 9.14
C VAL A 293 11.91 -3.20 7.98
N ILE A 294 11.09 -3.61 7.01
CA ILE A 294 11.51 -4.37 5.84
C ILE A 294 10.99 -3.69 4.57
N SER A 295 11.90 -3.36 3.65
CA SER A 295 11.53 -2.62 2.43
C SER A 295 12.64 -2.60 1.37
N GLY A 296 12.31 -2.11 0.18
CA GLY A 296 13.24 -1.83 -0.90
C GLY A 296 12.69 -0.75 -1.85
N ASP A 297 12.88 -0.98 -3.14
CA ASP A 297 12.52 -0.06 -4.20
C ASP A 297 11.08 -0.32 -4.70
N GLY A 298 10.15 0.55 -4.28
CA GLY A 298 8.72 0.36 -4.55
C GLY A 298 8.38 0.56 -6.02
N PHE A 299 9.00 1.56 -6.66
CA PHE A 299 8.73 1.94 -8.04
C PHE A 299 10.03 2.35 -8.76
N LEU A 300 10.19 1.93 -10.02
CA LEU A 300 11.25 2.47 -10.87
C LEU A 300 10.87 3.88 -11.36
N ASP A 301 11.17 4.90 -10.56
CA ASP A 301 10.79 6.29 -10.80
C ASP A 301 11.82 7.10 -11.63
N GLN A 302 12.64 6.40 -12.43
CA GLN A 302 13.70 6.97 -13.27
C GLN A 302 13.22 8.16 -14.12
N GLU A 303 13.96 9.28 -14.06
CA GLU A 303 13.77 10.43 -14.93
C GLU A 303 14.26 10.15 -16.37
N ASP A 304 13.56 10.69 -17.37
CA ASP A 304 14.01 10.60 -18.77
C ASP A 304 15.27 11.45 -19.00
N LEU A 305 16.39 10.78 -19.28
CA LEU A 305 17.68 11.42 -19.52
C LEU A 305 17.72 12.20 -20.85
N ASP A 306 17.04 11.69 -21.89
CA ASP A 306 16.98 12.22 -23.26
C ASP A 306 18.27 12.95 -23.73
N ILE A 307 19.41 12.26 -23.76
CA ILE A 307 20.69 12.85 -24.21
C ILE A 307 20.77 12.71 -25.73
N GLN A 308 20.86 13.83 -26.46
CA GLN A 308 20.74 13.83 -27.91
C GLN A 308 22.11 13.92 -28.60
N TRP A 309 22.51 12.84 -29.28
CA TRP A 309 23.75 12.79 -30.05
C TRP A 309 23.47 12.91 -31.57
N ASP A 310 23.80 14.07 -32.15
CA ASP A 310 23.69 14.32 -33.59
C ASP A 310 24.86 13.67 -34.35
N THR A 311 24.54 12.70 -35.20
CA THR A 311 25.53 11.95 -35.98
C THR A 311 25.77 12.51 -37.37
N LYS A 312 24.98 13.47 -37.87
CA LYS A 312 24.97 13.91 -39.29
C LYS A 312 26.32 14.37 -39.81
N GLY A 313 27.13 15.00 -38.96
CA GLY A 313 28.47 15.49 -39.31
C GLY A 313 29.58 14.45 -39.19
N LEU A 314 29.29 13.24 -38.71
CA LEU A 314 30.28 12.22 -38.37
C LEU A 314 30.46 11.21 -39.51
N PRO A 315 31.70 10.75 -39.79
CA PRO A 315 31.96 9.73 -40.81
C PRO A 315 31.37 8.38 -40.41
N ASP A 316 30.98 7.58 -41.41
CA ASP A 316 30.63 6.18 -41.19
C ASP A 316 31.83 5.43 -40.57
N GLY A 317 31.58 4.57 -39.60
CA GLY A 317 32.63 3.93 -38.82
C GLY A 317 32.14 3.43 -37.45
N LYS A 318 33.09 2.97 -36.64
CA LYS A 318 32.81 2.47 -35.28
C LYS A 318 32.85 3.60 -34.27
N TYR A 319 31.90 3.55 -33.34
CA TYR A 319 31.80 4.45 -32.21
C TYR A 319 31.57 3.65 -30.92
N THR A 320 32.08 4.15 -29.81
CA THR A 320 31.83 3.59 -28.49
C THR A 320 31.15 4.65 -27.64
N ILE A 321 29.97 4.33 -27.15
CA ILE A 321 29.21 5.15 -26.20
C ILE A 321 29.57 4.71 -24.80
N TYR A 322 29.86 5.68 -23.95
CA TYR A 322 30.20 5.47 -22.55
C TYR A 322 29.21 6.23 -21.66
N ALA A 323 28.87 5.65 -20.52
CA ALA A 323 28.14 6.34 -19.46
C ALA A 323 28.74 6.04 -18.09
N GLN A 324 28.80 7.05 -17.22
CA GLN A 324 29.24 6.87 -15.83
C GLN A 324 28.36 7.68 -14.88
N SER A 325 27.88 7.03 -13.82
CA SER A 325 27.07 7.65 -12.78
C SER A 325 27.95 8.07 -11.60
N ILE A 326 27.61 9.19 -10.97
CA ILE A 326 28.31 9.77 -9.81
C ILE A 326 27.26 10.22 -8.81
N ASN A 327 27.36 9.80 -7.55
CA ASN A 327 26.41 10.22 -6.50
C ASN A 327 26.78 11.60 -5.93
N ASP A 328 25.92 12.12 -5.05
CA ASP A 328 26.12 13.44 -4.41
C ASP A 328 27.34 13.52 -3.48
N ASP A 329 27.83 12.38 -2.99
CA ASP A 329 29.06 12.28 -2.21
C ASP A 329 30.32 12.30 -3.10
N GLY A 330 30.15 12.19 -4.42
CA GLY A 330 31.22 12.20 -5.42
C GLY A 330 31.82 10.83 -5.71
N ASP A 331 31.19 9.74 -5.24
CA ASP A 331 31.60 8.38 -5.58
C ASP A 331 31.25 8.08 -7.04
N GLU A 332 32.22 7.52 -7.75
CA GLU A 332 32.07 7.18 -9.16
C GLU A 332 31.69 5.71 -9.34
N GLY A 333 30.71 5.47 -10.21
CA GLY A 333 30.26 4.16 -10.62
C GLY A 333 31.15 3.47 -11.65
N PRO A 334 30.89 2.19 -11.93
CA PRO A 334 31.45 1.54 -13.12
C PRO A 334 31.01 2.28 -14.39
N ILE A 335 31.87 2.26 -15.40
CA ILE A 335 31.57 2.81 -16.72
C ILE A 335 30.80 1.76 -17.52
N ASP A 336 29.60 2.12 -17.97
CA ASP A 336 28.85 1.38 -18.97
C ASP A 336 29.39 1.70 -20.37
N VAL A 337 29.53 0.68 -21.21
CA VAL A 337 30.25 0.74 -22.49
C VAL A 337 29.47 0.00 -23.56
N ILE A 338 29.06 0.71 -24.61
CA ILE A 338 28.31 0.13 -25.74
C ILE A 338 28.98 0.46 -27.07
N HIS A 339 29.31 -0.56 -27.86
CA HIS A 339 29.88 -0.39 -29.20
C HIS A 339 28.78 -0.36 -30.26
N VAL A 340 28.77 0.67 -31.10
CA VAL A 340 27.84 0.84 -32.22
C VAL A 340 28.56 1.15 -33.52
N THR A 341 27.88 0.94 -34.65
CA THR A 341 28.40 1.30 -35.98
C THR A 341 27.49 2.34 -36.63
N LEU A 342 28.07 3.45 -37.08
CA LEU A 342 27.40 4.38 -37.98
C LEU A 342 27.65 3.91 -39.42
N ASP A 343 26.62 3.45 -40.12
CA ASP A 343 26.72 2.97 -41.50
C ASP A 343 25.49 3.39 -42.29
N ARG A 344 25.61 4.47 -43.05
CA ARG A 344 24.51 5.05 -43.83
C ARG A 344 24.20 4.26 -45.10
N SER A 345 24.97 3.21 -45.39
CA SER A 345 24.63 2.26 -46.45
C SER A 345 23.59 1.22 -46.02
N GLN A 346 23.34 1.09 -44.71
CA GLN A 346 22.40 0.14 -44.13
C GLN A 346 21.20 0.83 -43.47
N GLU A 347 20.13 0.09 -43.27
CA GLU A 347 18.99 0.51 -42.45
C GLU A 347 19.41 0.55 -40.98
N THR A 348 18.81 1.46 -40.21
CA THR A 348 19.04 1.55 -38.77
C THR A 348 18.50 0.30 -38.08
N LYS A 349 19.32 -0.28 -37.20
CA LYS A 349 18.96 -1.44 -36.38
C LYS A 349 19.40 -1.16 -34.94
N LEU A 350 18.42 -0.90 -34.09
CA LEU A 350 18.61 -0.70 -32.66
C LEU A 350 17.88 -1.77 -31.86
N THR A 351 18.48 -2.15 -30.74
CA THR A 351 17.97 -3.16 -29.82
C THR A 351 17.99 -2.60 -28.40
N PHE A 352 16.91 -2.84 -27.66
CA PHE A 352 16.79 -2.46 -26.26
C PHE A 352 17.76 -3.26 -25.39
N ASN A 353 18.52 -2.59 -24.53
CA ASN A 353 19.44 -3.20 -23.58
C ASN A 353 18.99 -2.89 -22.14
N HIS A 354 18.77 -3.89 -21.30
CA HIS A 354 18.52 -3.64 -19.87
C HIS A 354 19.20 -4.75 -19.07
N ASP A 355 20.52 -4.69 -19.01
CA ASP A 355 21.37 -5.74 -18.50
C ASP A 355 22.19 -5.33 -17.28
N ASP A 356 21.91 -4.18 -16.68
CA ASP A 356 22.54 -3.72 -15.44
C ASP A 356 22.51 -4.73 -14.28
N HIS A 357 21.55 -5.67 -14.24
CA HIS A 357 21.58 -6.81 -13.31
C HIS A 357 22.82 -7.70 -13.42
N LEU A 358 23.51 -7.68 -14.57
CA LEU A 358 24.78 -8.39 -14.81
C LEU A 358 25.99 -7.58 -14.37
N ASN A 359 25.81 -6.31 -13.96
CA ASN A 359 26.90 -5.45 -13.52
C ASN A 359 27.60 -6.08 -12.29
N PRO A 360 28.93 -6.33 -12.34
CA PRO A 360 29.66 -6.92 -11.24
C PRO A 360 29.54 -6.14 -9.92
N ALA A 361 29.32 -4.83 -9.99
CA ALA A 361 29.10 -4.00 -8.80
C ALA A 361 27.87 -4.44 -8.00
N LEU A 362 26.77 -4.80 -8.68
CA LEU A 362 25.54 -5.27 -8.04
C LEU A 362 25.62 -6.74 -7.62
N GLN A 363 26.41 -7.55 -8.32
CA GLN A 363 26.64 -8.96 -7.97
C GLN A 363 27.42 -9.12 -6.65
N ASN A 364 28.15 -8.09 -6.22
CA ASN A 364 28.83 -8.08 -4.93
C ASN A 364 27.91 -7.75 -3.74
N GLY A 365 26.62 -7.49 -3.99
CA GLY A 365 25.62 -7.14 -2.99
C GLY A 365 25.48 -5.63 -2.78
N TYR A 366 24.65 -5.27 -1.80
CA TYR A 366 24.33 -3.89 -1.43
C TYR A 366 24.91 -3.55 -0.05
N PRO A 367 25.23 -2.27 0.23
CA PRO A 367 25.18 -1.13 -0.69
C PRO A 367 26.19 -1.24 -1.84
N ALA A 368 25.85 -0.66 -3.00
CA ALA A 368 26.72 -0.68 -4.19
C ALA A 368 27.06 0.74 -4.67
N PRO A 369 28.13 0.94 -5.46
CA PRO A 369 28.42 2.22 -6.12
C PRO A 369 27.28 2.66 -7.04
N PRO A 370 27.18 3.96 -7.37
CA PRO A 370 26.16 4.45 -8.29
C PRO A 370 26.28 3.76 -9.66
N ILE A 371 25.15 3.47 -10.29
CA ILE A 371 25.08 2.71 -11.54
C ILE A 371 24.59 3.61 -12.67
N ALA A 372 25.25 3.52 -13.82
CA ALA A 372 24.75 4.01 -15.10
C ALA A 372 24.42 2.79 -15.97
N GLU A 373 23.35 2.92 -16.76
CA GLU A 373 22.92 1.91 -17.74
C GLU A 373 22.35 2.63 -18.95
N ILE A 374 22.91 2.41 -20.14
CA ILE A 374 22.34 2.88 -21.41
C ILE A 374 21.40 1.79 -21.95
N VAL A 375 20.14 2.15 -22.21
CA VAL A 375 19.14 1.18 -22.67
C VAL A 375 18.69 1.38 -24.12
N SER A 376 18.99 2.54 -24.69
CA SER A 376 18.51 2.93 -26.02
C SER A 376 19.23 2.24 -27.19
N VAL A 377 20.32 1.53 -26.92
CA VAL A 377 21.15 0.80 -27.90
C VAL A 377 21.79 -0.41 -27.24
N SER A 378 22.20 -1.40 -28.04
CA SER A 378 22.91 -2.60 -27.63
C SER A 378 24.23 -2.77 -28.39
N GLU A 379 25.07 -3.66 -27.86
CA GLU A 379 26.33 -4.07 -28.50
C GLU A 379 26.14 -4.51 -29.96
N GLY A 380 26.85 -3.84 -30.87
CA GLY A 380 26.85 -4.12 -32.30
C GLY A 380 25.70 -3.53 -33.11
N ASP A 381 24.86 -2.69 -32.49
CA ASP A 381 23.78 -1.99 -33.20
C ASP A 381 24.31 -1.04 -34.29
N ILE A 382 23.43 -0.76 -35.27
CA ILE A 382 23.73 0.03 -36.45
C ILE A 382 22.88 1.30 -36.46
N LEU A 383 23.53 2.46 -36.43
CA LEU A 383 22.93 3.76 -36.75
C LEU A 383 23.00 3.92 -38.28
N GLY A 384 21.86 3.78 -38.94
CA GLY A 384 21.78 3.68 -40.40
C GLY A 384 21.18 4.93 -41.05
N ASN A 385 20.52 4.71 -42.19
CA ASN A 385 19.90 5.75 -43.01
C ASN A 385 18.38 5.89 -42.85
N THR A 386 17.76 5.13 -41.94
CA THR A 386 16.32 5.18 -41.65
C THR A 386 16.05 5.65 -40.23
N ASP A 387 14.92 6.30 -40.01
CA ASP A 387 14.45 6.56 -38.65
C ASP A 387 14.05 5.25 -37.97
N PHE A 388 14.23 5.17 -36.65
CA PHE A 388 13.89 4.00 -35.85
C PHE A 388 13.20 4.42 -34.55
N HIS A 389 12.12 3.74 -34.20
CA HIS A 389 11.36 3.97 -32.99
C HIS A 389 10.96 2.64 -32.36
N TYR A 390 11.12 2.53 -31.04
CA TYR A 390 10.64 1.39 -30.28
C TYR A 390 10.32 1.81 -28.84
N THR A 391 9.18 1.35 -28.35
CA THR A 391 8.71 1.60 -26.98
C THR A 391 8.64 0.25 -26.28
N PRO A 392 9.54 -0.03 -25.32
CA PRO A 392 9.45 -1.27 -24.54
C PRO A 392 8.18 -1.27 -23.70
N GLY A 393 7.54 -2.45 -23.61
CA GLY A 393 6.42 -2.67 -22.69
C GLY A 393 6.91 -2.89 -21.26
N GLU A 394 6.00 -2.96 -20.29
CA GLU A 394 6.37 -3.09 -18.85
C GLU A 394 7.08 -4.42 -18.50
N GLY A 395 6.92 -5.44 -19.34
CA GLY A 395 7.69 -6.69 -19.26
C GLY A 395 9.18 -6.52 -19.62
N GLU A 396 9.53 -5.44 -20.32
CA GLU A 396 10.90 -5.10 -20.74
C GLU A 396 11.44 -3.91 -19.93
N ALA A 397 10.64 -2.87 -19.72
CA ALA A 397 11.00 -1.68 -18.96
C ALA A 397 9.86 -1.25 -18.01
N TYR A 398 9.96 -1.64 -16.74
CA TYR A 398 8.96 -1.28 -15.71
C TYR A 398 8.84 0.25 -15.55
N LEU A 399 7.61 0.71 -15.46
CA LEU A 399 7.15 2.09 -15.41
C LEU A 399 7.58 2.99 -16.57
N ASN A 400 8.05 2.42 -17.69
CA ASN A 400 8.41 3.20 -18.89
C ASN A 400 7.21 3.94 -19.49
N THR A 401 6.00 3.43 -19.30
CA THR A 401 4.80 4.14 -19.77
C THR A 401 4.58 5.47 -19.03
N PHE A 402 4.99 5.55 -17.76
CA PHE A 402 4.82 6.72 -16.89
C PHE A 402 5.88 7.78 -17.17
N ASN A 403 7.13 7.35 -17.15
CA ASN A 403 8.30 8.14 -17.50
C ASN A 403 8.97 7.41 -18.67
N PRO A 404 9.00 7.97 -19.90
CA PRO A 404 9.52 7.31 -21.10
C PRO A 404 11.06 7.18 -21.11
N TRP A 405 11.64 6.78 -19.98
CA TRP A 405 13.07 6.68 -19.70
C TRP A 405 13.78 5.63 -20.55
N ALA A 406 13.03 4.70 -21.18
CA ALA A 406 13.57 3.58 -21.95
C ALA A 406 13.17 3.59 -23.44
N ASN A 407 12.46 4.62 -23.92
CA ASN A 407 12.08 4.69 -25.32
C ASN A 407 13.29 4.83 -26.25
N ILE A 408 13.30 4.06 -27.34
CA ILE A 408 14.33 4.12 -28.37
C ILE A 408 13.86 5.04 -29.49
N SER A 409 14.67 6.03 -29.83
CA SER A 409 14.45 6.88 -30.99
C SER A 409 15.77 7.30 -31.65
N TYR A 410 15.86 7.06 -32.95
CA TYR A 410 16.87 7.63 -33.85
C TYR A 410 16.12 8.28 -35.01
N GLU A 411 16.13 9.61 -35.07
CA GLU A 411 15.34 10.39 -36.04
C GLU A 411 16.20 11.53 -36.62
N ASP A 412 16.17 11.72 -37.94
CA ASP A 412 16.95 12.76 -38.64
C ASP A 412 18.46 12.76 -38.26
N GLY A 413 19.02 11.56 -38.09
CA GLY A 413 20.41 11.34 -37.73
C GLY A 413 20.77 11.64 -36.26
N VAL A 414 19.78 11.83 -35.38
CA VAL A 414 20.00 12.09 -33.95
C VAL A 414 19.61 10.86 -33.14
N LEU A 415 20.57 10.29 -32.40
CA LEU A 415 20.29 9.24 -31.41
C LEU A 415 19.90 9.87 -30.08
N HIS A 416 18.74 9.48 -29.56
CA HIS A 416 18.34 9.82 -28.21
C HIS A 416 18.84 8.75 -27.25
N ILE A 417 19.97 9.02 -26.59
CA ILE A 417 20.57 8.16 -25.59
C ILE A 417 19.75 8.28 -24.31
N ARG A 418 19.14 7.17 -23.91
CA ARG A 418 18.32 7.03 -22.70
C ARG A 418 18.77 5.84 -21.87
N GLY A 419 18.36 5.82 -20.61
CA GLY A 419 18.87 4.85 -19.65
C GLY A 419 18.59 5.21 -18.20
N LYS A 420 19.36 4.61 -17.30
CA LYS A 420 19.24 4.78 -15.85
C LYS A 420 20.49 5.39 -15.23
N SER A 421 20.29 6.14 -14.15
CA SER A 421 21.33 6.62 -13.26
C SER A 421 20.77 6.62 -11.84
N TYR A 422 21.33 5.78 -10.96
CA TYR A 422 20.82 5.60 -9.60
C TYR A 422 21.94 5.29 -8.61
N ASP A 423 21.69 5.52 -7.31
CA ASP A 423 22.66 5.34 -6.23
C ASP A 423 22.17 4.25 -5.24
N PRO A 424 22.65 2.99 -5.36
CA PRO A 424 22.21 1.84 -4.56
C PRO A 424 22.57 1.86 -3.07
N GLN A 425 22.60 3.04 -2.46
CA GLN A 425 22.87 3.28 -1.05
C GLN A 425 21.55 3.54 -0.29
N PRO A 426 21.52 3.31 1.03
CA PRO A 426 20.40 3.71 1.87
C PRO A 426 20.11 5.20 1.74
N TYR A 427 18.88 5.54 1.32
CA TYR A 427 18.48 6.91 0.96
C TYR A 427 19.24 7.54 -0.21
N GLY A 428 20.03 6.78 -0.97
CA GLY A 428 20.63 7.23 -2.21
C GLY A 428 19.52 7.62 -3.16
N ASN A 429 19.50 8.90 -3.58
CA ASN A 429 18.38 9.40 -4.36
C ASN A 429 18.71 10.45 -5.42
N VAL A 430 19.97 10.87 -5.52
CA VAL A 430 20.42 11.87 -6.48
C VAL A 430 21.75 11.43 -7.07
N THR A 431 21.82 11.47 -8.39
CA THR A 431 23.04 11.18 -9.15
C THR A 431 23.27 12.22 -10.25
N ASN A 432 24.48 12.18 -10.80
CA ASN A 432 24.87 12.88 -12.02
C ASN A 432 25.39 11.81 -12.99
N ILE A 433 25.01 11.87 -14.26
CA ILE A 433 25.48 10.96 -15.29
C ILE A 433 26.22 11.72 -16.38
N HIS A 434 27.43 11.25 -16.68
CA HIS A 434 28.23 11.70 -17.81
C HIS A 434 28.12 10.69 -18.93
N VAL A 435 27.70 11.15 -20.11
CA VAL A 435 27.71 10.35 -21.33
C VAL A 435 28.69 10.96 -22.32
N TRP A 436 29.58 10.15 -22.88
CA TRP A 436 30.47 10.57 -23.96
C TRP A 436 30.59 9.50 -25.03
N VAL A 437 30.96 9.92 -26.24
CA VAL A 437 31.14 9.01 -27.37
C VAL A 437 32.51 9.20 -27.98
N GLU A 438 33.23 8.10 -28.17
CA GLU A 438 34.51 8.06 -28.87
C GLU A 438 34.36 7.47 -30.27
N ASN A 439 35.15 7.99 -31.21
CA ASN A 439 35.33 7.35 -32.52
C ASN A 439 36.37 6.21 -32.45
N GLU A 440 36.58 5.50 -33.55
CA GLU A 440 37.56 4.41 -33.66
C GLU A 440 39.02 4.78 -33.31
N ASN A 441 39.35 6.08 -33.27
CA ASN A 441 40.67 6.58 -32.89
C ASN A 441 40.76 6.99 -31.41
N GLY A 442 39.72 6.75 -30.60
CA GLY A 442 39.64 7.14 -29.20
C GLY A 442 39.45 8.65 -29.00
N GLN A 443 38.96 9.38 -30.00
CA GLN A 443 38.67 10.80 -29.87
C GLN A 443 37.23 10.99 -29.44
N ILE A 444 37.01 11.77 -28.37
CA ILE A 444 35.68 12.16 -27.92
C ILE A 444 35.04 13.07 -28.98
N VAL A 445 33.97 12.59 -29.62
CA VAL A 445 33.18 13.32 -30.62
C VAL A 445 31.89 13.91 -30.06
N PHE A 446 31.46 13.44 -28.89
CA PHE A 446 30.29 13.92 -28.15
C PHE A 446 30.52 13.75 -26.65
N SER A 447 30.01 14.68 -25.85
CA SER A 447 30.11 14.64 -24.38
C SER A 447 29.03 15.52 -23.76
N GLN A 448 28.24 14.97 -22.85
CA GLN A 448 27.16 15.68 -22.18
C GLN A 448 26.90 15.13 -20.78
N TRP A 449 26.55 16.04 -19.87
CA TRP A 449 26.14 15.72 -18.51
C TRP A 449 24.63 15.87 -18.33
N ARG A 450 24.04 15.01 -17.51
CA ARG A 450 22.77 15.24 -16.82
C ARG A 450 23.03 15.21 -15.32
N ASN A 451 22.62 16.28 -14.65
CA ASN A 451 22.95 16.49 -13.23
C ASN A 451 21.68 16.51 -12.39
N ASN A 452 21.81 16.04 -11.15
CA ASN A 452 20.73 15.95 -10.17
C ASN A 452 19.53 15.12 -10.67
N THR A 453 19.81 13.96 -11.28
CA THR A 453 18.77 13.00 -11.63
C THR A 453 18.26 12.36 -10.35
N GLU A 454 16.98 12.55 -10.04
CA GLU A 454 16.36 12.02 -8.83
C GLU A 454 15.81 10.60 -9.08
N MET A 455 16.01 9.68 -8.14
CA MET A 455 15.35 8.36 -8.08
C MET A 455 15.14 8.00 -6.61
N TYR A 456 13.98 7.49 -6.18
CA TYR A 456 13.73 7.25 -4.75
C TYR A 456 13.34 5.80 -4.48
N TYR A 457 14.00 5.16 -3.52
CA TYR A 457 13.55 3.87 -2.97
C TYR A 457 12.42 4.11 -1.97
N GLU A 458 11.18 4.27 -2.46
CA GLU A 458 10.09 4.85 -1.67
C GLU A 458 9.81 4.09 -0.37
N GLY A 459 10.01 2.77 -0.39
CA GLY A 459 9.86 1.93 0.78
C GLY A 459 10.80 2.30 1.93
N GLU A 460 12.04 2.68 1.62
CA GLU A 460 13.04 3.09 2.61
C GLU A 460 12.73 4.47 3.21
N TRP A 461 12.20 5.38 2.39
CA TRP A 461 11.69 6.67 2.86
C TRP A 461 10.43 6.51 3.71
N THR A 462 9.56 5.58 3.34
CA THR A 462 8.31 5.30 4.05
C THR A 462 8.56 4.66 5.41
N THR A 463 9.46 3.68 5.48
CA THR A 463 9.77 2.96 6.71
C THR A 463 10.76 3.70 7.61
N GLY A 464 11.61 4.54 7.02
CA GLY A 464 12.81 5.04 7.67
C GLY A 464 12.67 6.26 8.58
N GLU A 465 13.82 6.79 8.97
CA GLU A 465 14.02 7.83 9.99
C GLU A 465 14.03 9.26 9.42
N LYS A 466 14.08 9.44 8.10
CA LYS A 466 14.22 10.77 7.49
C LYS A 466 12.87 11.39 7.13
N SER A 467 12.85 12.71 7.06
CA SER A 467 11.72 13.48 6.53
C SER A 467 11.93 13.81 5.06
N LEU A 468 10.85 13.70 4.30
CA LEU A 468 10.75 14.10 2.90
C LEU A 468 9.53 15.00 2.73
N LEU A 469 9.71 16.14 2.07
CA LEU A 469 8.68 17.20 1.94
C LEU A 469 8.00 17.61 3.27
N GLY A 470 8.75 17.55 4.38
CA GLY A 470 8.26 17.95 5.71
C GLY A 470 7.45 16.88 6.46
N ARG A 471 7.35 15.65 5.94
CA ARG A 471 6.75 14.50 6.63
C ARG A 471 7.77 13.38 6.79
N GLY A 472 7.93 12.87 8.01
CA GLY A 472 8.80 11.74 8.34
C GLY A 472 8.30 10.40 7.81
N GLY A 473 9.20 9.43 7.65
CA GLY A 473 8.86 8.01 7.59
C GLY A 473 8.38 7.46 8.94
N ALA A 474 8.12 6.16 9.02
CA ALA A 474 7.59 5.53 10.23
C ALA A 474 8.54 5.64 11.43
N LEU A 475 9.82 5.30 11.26
CA LEU A 475 10.82 5.36 12.34
C LEU A 475 11.09 6.78 12.84
N TYR A 476 10.80 7.82 12.03
CA TYR A 476 10.91 9.23 12.44
C TYR A 476 10.01 9.55 13.64
N TYR A 477 8.83 8.92 13.74
CA TYR A 477 7.86 9.18 14.81
C TYR A 477 7.98 8.21 15.99
N MET A 478 8.80 7.17 15.86
CA MET A 478 8.95 6.18 16.91
C MET A 478 9.81 6.71 18.06
N PRO A 479 9.49 6.34 19.31
CA PRO A 479 10.27 6.76 20.47
C PRO A 479 11.75 6.36 20.35
N GLU A 480 12.64 7.21 20.86
CA GLU A 480 14.10 6.97 20.79
C GLU A 480 14.57 5.73 21.57
N ASP A 481 13.76 5.21 22.49
CA ASP A 481 14.06 4.01 23.27
C ASP A 481 13.75 2.69 22.53
N PHE A 482 13.20 2.76 21.31
CA PHE A 482 13.09 1.61 20.42
C PHE A 482 14.39 1.37 19.65
N GLU A 483 14.88 0.13 19.70
CA GLU A 483 15.87 -0.38 18.75
C GLU A 483 15.29 -0.36 17.34
N ARG A 484 16.08 0.16 16.39
CA ARG A 484 15.72 0.26 14.98
C ARG A 484 16.39 -0.86 14.20
N ASP A 485 15.66 -1.92 13.91
CA ASP A 485 16.14 -3.00 13.05
C ASP A 485 15.73 -2.75 11.59
N ILE A 486 16.63 -2.12 10.84
CA ILE A 486 16.38 -1.71 9.45
C ILE A 486 16.88 -2.80 8.50
N ARG A 487 15.95 -3.48 7.82
CA ARG A 487 16.20 -4.54 6.82
C ARG A 487 15.84 -4.02 5.43
N TRP A 488 16.77 -3.36 4.77
CA TRP A 488 16.53 -2.78 3.44
C TRP A 488 17.29 -3.51 2.34
N ALA A 489 16.75 -3.43 1.13
CA ALA A 489 17.45 -3.93 -0.04
C ALA A 489 18.76 -3.15 -0.26
N SER A 490 18.75 -1.82 -0.14
CA SER A 490 19.94 -0.97 -0.33
C SER A 490 21.03 -1.14 0.73
N ASN A 491 20.68 -1.62 1.93
CA ASN A 491 21.66 -1.90 2.99
C ASN A 491 22.13 -3.36 3.02
N GLY A 492 21.67 -4.18 2.07
CA GLY A 492 22.05 -5.59 1.93
C GLY A 492 21.47 -6.51 3.01
N ARG A 493 20.54 -6.04 3.85
CA ARG A 493 19.89 -6.84 4.91
C ARG A 493 18.52 -7.38 4.50
N PHE A 494 18.06 -7.09 3.29
CA PHE A 494 16.92 -7.73 2.66
C PHE A 494 17.27 -8.16 1.23
N THR A 495 17.54 -9.46 1.08
CA THR A 495 17.95 -10.10 -0.18
C THR A 495 17.06 -11.29 -0.54
N GLY A 496 16.23 -11.75 0.40
CA GLY A 496 15.25 -12.78 0.15
C GLY A 496 14.46 -13.19 1.39
N GLN A 497 13.80 -14.34 1.29
CA GLN A 497 12.84 -14.80 2.29
C GLN A 497 13.47 -15.14 3.64
N ASP A 498 14.71 -15.63 3.65
CA ASP A 498 15.38 -16.03 4.87
C ASP A 498 15.65 -14.82 5.79
N ASP A 499 15.93 -13.65 5.22
CA ASP A 499 16.12 -12.40 5.98
C ASP A 499 14.83 -11.96 6.69
N VAL A 500 13.69 -12.14 6.02
CA VAL A 500 12.37 -11.85 6.61
C VAL A 500 12.06 -12.86 7.72
N LEU A 501 12.28 -14.15 7.47
CA LEU A 501 12.08 -15.19 8.48
C LEU A 501 12.96 -14.95 9.73
N GLU A 502 14.23 -14.60 9.53
CA GLU A 502 15.15 -14.24 10.62
C GLU A 502 14.61 -13.05 11.42
N ALA A 503 14.24 -11.96 10.74
CA ALA A 503 13.77 -10.74 11.39
C ALA A 503 12.48 -10.97 12.21
N PHE A 504 11.54 -11.78 11.72
CA PHE A 504 10.39 -12.20 12.52
C PHE A 504 10.83 -13.02 13.74
N ASN A 505 11.74 -13.99 13.57
CA ASN A 505 12.17 -14.93 14.63
C ASN A 505 12.93 -14.25 15.78
N GLU A 506 13.69 -13.20 15.49
CA GLU A 506 14.32 -12.36 16.50
C GLU A 506 13.29 -11.74 17.45
N GLY A 507 12.14 -11.36 16.89
CA GLY A 507 11.00 -10.75 17.57
C GLY A 507 11.15 -9.25 17.72
N SER A 508 10.03 -8.55 17.56
CA SER A 508 9.91 -7.09 17.66
C SER A 508 8.55 -6.71 18.26
N GLY A 509 8.43 -5.51 18.81
CA GLY A 509 7.13 -4.97 19.22
C GLY A 509 6.30 -4.53 18.01
N PHE A 510 6.99 -4.00 17.00
CA PHE A 510 6.41 -3.61 15.72
C PHE A 510 7.19 -4.19 14.55
N LEU A 511 6.46 -4.65 13.55
CA LEU A 511 6.99 -5.01 12.25
C LEU A 511 6.31 -4.15 11.19
N PHE A 512 7.08 -3.44 10.39
CA PHE A 512 6.56 -2.70 9.25
C PHE A 512 7.17 -3.22 7.95
N MET A 513 6.32 -3.71 7.06
CA MET A 513 6.71 -4.14 5.72
C MET A 513 6.07 -3.20 4.70
N SER A 514 6.85 -2.41 3.96
CA SER A 514 6.35 -1.51 2.91
C SER A 514 6.84 -1.99 1.55
N GLY A 515 5.93 -2.31 0.63
CA GLY A 515 6.29 -2.95 -0.65
C GLY A 515 5.06 -3.44 -1.41
N HIS A 516 5.20 -4.58 -2.08
CA HIS A 516 4.18 -5.20 -2.93
C HIS A 516 3.56 -6.42 -2.25
N GLY A 517 2.27 -6.65 -2.52
CA GLY A 517 1.51 -7.70 -1.85
C GLY A 517 0.51 -8.40 -2.76
N SER A 518 0.16 -9.61 -2.34
CA SER A 518 -1.06 -10.33 -2.74
C SER A 518 -1.53 -11.15 -1.54
N PRO A 519 -2.66 -11.89 -1.63
CA PRO A 519 -3.05 -12.79 -0.55
C PRO A 519 -1.99 -13.85 -0.25
N ASN A 520 -1.15 -14.24 -1.23
CA ASN A 520 -0.12 -15.25 -1.02
C ASN A 520 1.23 -14.71 -0.55
N VAL A 521 1.66 -13.55 -1.04
CA VAL A 521 3.08 -13.16 -0.99
C VAL A 521 3.23 -11.69 -0.71
N TRP A 522 4.24 -11.36 0.09
CA TRP A 522 4.80 -10.03 0.19
C TRP A 522 6.20 -10.02 -0.46
N ALA A 523 6.50 -8.97 -1.24
CA ALA A 523 7.72 -8.82 -2.02
C ALA A 523 8.08 -7.34 -2.20
N ASP A 524 9.30 -7.07 -2.67
CA ASP A 524 9.74 -5.73 -3.06
C ASP A 524 10.76 -5.81 -4.21
N HIS A 525 11.48 -4.74 -4.52
CA HIS A 525 12.57 -4.76 -5.49
C HIS A 525 13.90 -4.26 -4.92
N PHE A 526 15.00 -4.64 -5.59
CA PHE A 526 16.32 -4.06 -5.36
C PHE A 526 16.39 -2.62 -5.91
N PRO A 527 17.26 -1.76 -5.33
CA PRO A 527 17.56 -0.42 -5.83
C PRO A 527 17.76 -0.37 -7.35
N GLY A 528 16.99 0.47 -8.05
CA GLY A 528 17.12 0.65 -9.49
C GLY A 528 16.40 -0.39 -10.33
N VAL A 529 15.75 -1.39 -9.71
CA VAL A 529 15.08 -2.54 -10.36
C VAL A 529 15.92 -3.11 -11.52
N PRO A 530 17.13 -3.61 -11.23
CA PRO A 530 18.09 -3.99 -12.27
C PRO A 530 17.56 -5.18 -13.09
N GLY A 531 17.70 -5.11 -14.41
CA GLY A 531 17.16 -6.11 -15.34
C GLY A 531 15.63 -6.26 -15.30
N ASN A 532 14.93 -5.19 -14.94
CA ASN A 532 13.47 -5.15 -14.79
C ASN A 532 12.96 -6.08 -13.67
N ARG A 533 11.64 -6.16 -13.45
CA ARG A 533 11.00 -6.98 -12.40
C ARG A 533 11.41 -8.46 -12.43
N ALA A 534 11.78 -9.01 -13.59
CA ALA A 534 12.21 -10.40 -13.71
C ALA A 534 13.49 -10.71 -12.92
N HIS A 535 14.40 -9.73 -12.82
CA HIS A 535 15.70 -9.86 -12.15
C HIS A 535 15.79 -9.03 -10.86
N GLY A 536 15.08 -7.90 -10.79
CA GLY A 536 15.11 -6.98 -9.67
C GLY A 536 14.15 -7.29 -8.51
N SER A 537 13.23 -8.25 -8.65
CA SER A 537 12.25 -8.56 -7.58
C SER A 537 12.82 -9.43 -6.47
N ILE A 538 12.50 -9.09 -5.23
CA ILE A 538 12.88 -9.79 -3.99
C ILE A 538 11.62 -10.35 -3.33
N VAL A 539 11.54 -11.67 -3.21
CA VAL A 539 10.44 -12.32 -2.48
C VAL A 539 10.73 -12.26 -0.98
N GLY A 540 9.88 -11.59 -0.22
CA GLY A 540 10.03 -11.47 1.23
C GLY A 540 9.41 -12.62 2.01
N LEU A 541 8.13 -12.93 1.82
CA LEU A 541 7.52 -14.09 2.50
C LEU A 541 6.28 -14.58 1.76
N ARG A 542 6.04 -15.90 1.78
CA ARG A 542 4.89 -16.54 1.15
C ARG A 542 4.06 -17.34 2.14
N VAL A 543 2.74 -17.30 1.97
CA VAL A 543 1.80 -18.22 2.58
C VAL A 543 2.04 -19.62 2.03
N THR A 544 1.96 -19.82 0.71
CA THR A 544 2.23 -21.11 0.06
C THR A 544 3.14 -21.01 -1.16
N THR A 545 3.90 -22.06 -1.43
CA THR A 545 4.70 -22.23 -2.66
C THR A 545 3.97 -22.99 -3.76
N LEU A 546 2.80 -23.57 -3.45
CA LEU A 546 1.98 -24.29 -4.41
C LEU A 546 1.57 -23.35 -5.54
N ARG A 547 1.70 -23.82 -6.78
CA ARG A 547 1.41 -23.02 -7.97
C ARG A 547 1.01 -23.90 -9.16
N PRO A 548 0.19 -23.39 -10.09
CA PRO A 548 -0.27 -24.17 -11.23
C PRO A 548 0.81 -24.40 -12.31
N TRP A 549 1.98 -23.77 -12.21
CA TRP A 549 3.08 -23.88 -13.17
C TRP A 549 4.34 -24.49 -12.57
N PHE A 550 5.18 -25.10 -13.42
CA PHE A 550 6.43 -25.72 -12.97
C PHE A 550 7.42 -24.68 -12.40
N PRO A 551 8.14 -24.97 -11.29
CA PRO A 551 7.96 -26.14 -10.41
C PRO A 551 6.64 -26.06 -9.63
N TYR A 552 5.77 -27.06 -9.68
CA TYR A 552 4.43 -26.97 -9.06
C TYR A 552 4.43 -26.76 -7.54
N VAL A 553 5.54 -27.12 -6.88
CA VAL A 553 5.74 -27.01 -5.44
C VAL A 553 7.20 -26.69 -5.15
N SER A 554 7.46 -26.02 -4.03
CA SER A 554 8.80 -25.86 -3.46
C SER A 554 8.70 -26.06 -1.95
N PHE A 555 9.75 -26.52 -1.29
CA PHE A 555 9.70 -26.76 0.16
C PHE A 555 10.41 -25.64 0.93
N PRO A 556 9.86 -25.20 2.08
CA PRO A 556 8.60 -25.63 2.70
C PRO A 556 7.35 -25.24 1.90
N VAL A 557 6.29 -26.07 1.96
CA VAL A 557 5.03 -25.82 1.21
C VAL A 557 4.34 -24.55 1.72
N PHE A 558 4.41 -24.31 3.02
CA PHE A 558 3.94 -23.10 3.68
C PHE A 558 5.11 -22.42 4.40
N PRO A 559 5.89 -21.55 3.73
CA PRO A 559 7.04 -20.90 4.35
C PRO A 559 6.68 -20.04 5.56
N ILE A 560 5.55 -19.34 5.54
CA ILE A 560 5.07 -18.59 6.69
C ILE A 560 4.87 -19.47 7.95
N ASP A 561 4.62 -20.78 7.76
CA ASP A 561 4.46 -21.73 8.84
C ASP A 561 5.81 -22.17 9.45
N THR A 562 6.96 -21.67 8.97
CA THR A 562 8.29 -21.92 9.55
C THR A 562 8.78 -20.82 10.49
N LEU A 563 8.00 -19.75 10.69
CA LEU A 563 8.30 -18.75 11.71
C LEU A 563 8.49 -19.41 13.10
N SER A 564 9.23 -18.81 14.01
CA SER A 564 9.59 -19.45 15.29
C SER A 564 9.79 -18.42 16.40
N ASN A 565 9.12 -17.28 16.28
CA ASN A 565 9.17 -16.16 17.22
C ASN A 565 8.38 -16.39 18.52
N GLU A 566 7.75 -17.57 18.70
CA GLU A 566 7.06 -17.97 19.92
C GLU A 566 6.06 -16.89 20.43
N GLU A 567 6.28 -16.36 21.63
CA GLU A 567 5.43 -15.32 22.26
C GLU A 567 5.88 -13.88 21.92
N LYS A 568 6.95 -13.70 21.13
CA LYS A 568 7.43 -12.39 20.66
C LYS A 568 6.61 -11.93 19.46
N LEU A 569 5.38 -11.53 19.72
CA LEU A 569 4.36 -11.30 18.70
C LEU A 569 4.30 -9.81 18.32
N PRO A 570 4.87 -9.37 17.18
CA PRO A 570 4.77 -7.97 16.76
C PRO A 570 3.34 -7.63 16.37
N ILE A 571 3.03 -6.34 16.46
CA ILE A 571 1.95 -5.74 15.66
C ILE A 571 2.53 -5.50 14.27
N ALA A 572 2.00 -6.20 13.26
CA ALA A 572 2.44 -6.07 11.88
C ALA A 572 1.61 -5.02 11.13
N VAL A 573 2.28 -4.04 10.55
CA VAL A 573 1.69 -3.11 9.58
C VAL A 573 2.26 -3.49 8.21
N ILE A 574 1.39 -3.78 7.24
CA ILE A 574 1.78 -4.39 5.98
C ILE A 574 1.23 -3.56 4.83
N GLY A 575 2.13 -2.81 4.20
CA GLY A 575 1.89 -2.16 2.91
C GLY A 575 1.90 -3.17 1.76
N GLY A 576 1.27 -2.80 0.64
CA GLY A 576 1.05 -3.68 -0.50
C GLY A 576 -0.41 -4.08 -0.73
N CYS A 577 -0.73 -4.49 -1.95
CA CYS A 577 -2.07 -4.92 -2.33
C CYS A 577 -2.50 -6.23 -1.63
N HIS A 578 -3.80 -6.37 -1.34
CA HIS A 578 -4.52 -7.60 -0.99
C HIS A 578 -3.93 -8.50 0.11
N ASN A 579 -2.90 -8.05 0.85
CA ASN A 579 -2.24 -8.83 1.90
C ASN A 579 -3.23 -9.22 3.03
N SER A 580 -4.30 -8.44 3.17
CA SER A 580 -5.38 -8.65 4.14
C SER A 580 -6.70 -9.02 3.48
N GLN A 581 -6.69 -9.54 2.25
CA GLN A 581 -7.90 -10.04 1.58
C GLN A 581 -8.40 -11.35 2.23
N PHE A 582 -9.09 -11.25 3.37
CA PHE A 582 -9.48 -12.39 4.20
C PHE A 582 -10.73 -13.14 3.69
N ASN A 583 -11.11 -12.94 2.42
CA ASN A 583 -12.13 -13.72 1.71
C ASN A 583 -11.57 -14.77 0.75
N VAL A 584 -10.31 -15.19 0.92
CA VAL A 584 -9.70 -16.26 0.12
C VAL A 584 -9.95 -17.66 0.69
N SER A 585 -10.04 -18.63 -0.22
CA SER A 585 -10.11 -20.07 0.07
C SER A 585 -9.38 -20.82 -1.05
N ALA A 586 -8.78 -21.98 -0.75
CA ALA A 586 -7.80 -22.61 -1.65
C ALA A 586 -8.34 -22.92 -3.06
N THR A 587 -9.58 -23.41 -3.18
CA THR A 587 -10.18 -23.74 -4.48
C THR A 587 -10.53 -22.49 -5.30
N PRO A 588 -11.30 -21.48 -4.81
CA PRO A 588 -11.47 -20.21 -5.52
C PRO A 588 -10.12 -19.57 -5.91
N ALA A 589 -9.15 -19.57 -4.99
CA ALA A 589 -7.82 -19.03 -5.23
C ALA A 589 -7.09 -19.74 -6.39
N PHE A 590 -7.24 -21.06 -6.51
CA PHE A 590 -6.71 -21.81 -7.64
C PHE A 590 -7.48 -21.57 -8.94
N LEU A 591 -8.81 -21.44 -8.88
CA LEU A 591 -9.65 -21.23 -10.07
C LEU A 591 -9.33 -19.92 -10.80
N HIS A 592 -8.74 -18.94 -10.12
CA HIS A 592 -8.21 -17.73 -10.76
C HIS A 592 -7.16 -18.06 -11.84
N ALA A 593 -6.40 -19.16 -11.71
CA ALA A 593 -5.47 -19.60 -12.75
C ALA A 593 -6.17 -19.92 -14.08
N LEU A 594 -7.43 -20.40 -14.04
CA LEU A 594 -8.17 -20.74 -15.25
C LEU A 594 -8.49 -19.49 -16.06
N HIS A 595 -8.83 -18.37 -15.40
CA HIS A 595 -9.02 -17.08 -16.07
C HIS A 595 -7.71 -16.62 -16.74
N LEU A 596 -6.58 -16.68 -16.02
CA LEU A 596 -5.28 -16.28 -16.53
C LEU A 596 -4.77 -17.14 -17.70
N LEU A 597 -5.13 -18.43 -17.74
CA LEU A 597 -4.75 -19.36 -18.81
C LEU A 597 -5.73 -19.34 -19.99
N PHE A 598 -6.99 -19.00 -19.73
CA PHE A 598 -8.09 -19.08 -20.68
C PHE A 598 -9.01 -17.88 -20.48
N GLU A 599 -8.81 -16.82 -21.25
CA GLU A 599 -9.54 -15.53 -21.13
C GLU A 599 -11.08 -15.65 -21.16
N PHE A 600 -11.64 -16.73 -21.69
CA PHE A 600 -13.09 -16.98 -21.70
C PHE A 600 -13.64 -17.47 -20.35
N PHE A 601 -12.79 -17.91 -19.41
CA PHE A 601 -13.21 -18.20 -18.04
C PHE A 601 -13.43 -16.89 -17.29
N PRO A 602 -14.51 -16.75 -16.51
CA PRO A 602 -14.78 -15.54 -15.76
C PRO A 602 -13.72 -15.32 -14.69
N ASP A 603 -13.28 -14.08 -14.52
CA ASP A 603 -12.44 -13.70 -13.40
C ASP A 603 -13.25 -13.77 -12.09
N ASN A 604 -12.66 -14.38 -11.08
CA ASN A 604 -13.22 -14.46 -9.74
C ASN A 604 -12.56 -13.50 -8.75
N TYR A 605 -11.60 -12.67 -9.22
CA TYR A 605 -10.97 -11.56 -8.49
C TYR A 605 -10.39 -11.99 -7.15
N MET A 606 -9.77 -13.16 -7.11
CA MET A 606 -9.08 -13.66 -5.91
C MET A 606 -7.71 -13.02 -5.72
N TRP A 607 -7.12 -12.43 -6.76
CA TRP A 607 -5.78 -11.80 -6.72
C TRP A 607 -4.64 -12.72 -6.25
N THR A 608 -4.88 -14.03 -6.26
CA THR A 608 -3.93 -15.09 -5.85
C THR A 608 -3.06 -15.59 -6.99
N TYR A 609 -3.30 -15.10 -8.20
CA TYR A 609 -2.66 -15.55 -9.44
C TYR A 609 -2.68 -17.08 -9.63
N GLY A 610 -3.74 -17.75 -9.17
CA GLY A 610 -3.88 -19.20 -9.27
C GLY A 610 -3.18 -20.02 -8.17
N GLN A 611 -2.50 -19.38 -7.22
CA GLN A 611 -1.94 -20.06 -6.05
C GLN A 611 -3.09 -20.47 -5.11
N PRO A 612 -3.14 -21.73 -4.63
CA PRO A 612 -4.22 -22.23 -3.78
C PRO A 612 -4.08 -21.73 -2.34
N VAL A 613 -4.17 -20.42 -2.14
CA VAL A 613 -4.03 -19.75 -0.84
C VAL A 613 -5.27 -20.02 0.01
N PRO A 614 -5.13 -20.68 1.17
CA PRO A 614 -6.28 -20.97 2.03
C PRO A 614 -6.66 -19.80 2.95
N GLU A 615 -5.69 -18.94 3.26
CA GLU A 615 -5.76 -17.80 4.18
C GLU A 615 -4.81 -16.73 3.66
N CYS A 616 -5.23 -15.46 3.62
CA CYS A 616 -4.35 -14.40 3.16
C CYS A 616 -3.18 -14.18 4.13
N PHE A 617 -2.15 -13.49 3.64
CA PHE A 617 -0.90 -13.22 4.36
C PHE A 617 -1.13 -12.72 5.79
N SER A 618 -1.90 -11.65 5.98
CA SER A 618 -2.20 -11.07 7.29
C SER A 618 -2.99 -12.01 8.20
N TRP A 619 -3.98 -12.72 7.65
CA TRP A 619 -4.75 -13.69 8.44
C TRP A 619 -3.83 -14.79 8.95
N ARG A 620 -3.04 -15.41 8.06
CA ARG A 620 -2.15 -16.51 8.43
C ARG A 620 -1.13 -16.10 9.50
N LEU A 621 -0.62 -14.85 9.46
CA LEU A 621 0.26 -14.33 10.51
C LEU A 621 -0.42 -14.30 11.88
N VAL A 622 -1.69 -13.90 11.95
CA VAL A 622 -2.44 -13.81 13.22
C VAL A 622 -2.87 -15.19 13.72
N SER A 623 -3.40 -16.04 12.83
CA SER A 623 -3.96 -17.37 13.19
C SER A 623 -2.90 -18.43 13.47
N ARG A 624 -1.63 -18.16 13.15
CA ARG A 624 -0.52 -19.11 13.31
C ARG A 624 -0.31 -19.52 14.77
N PRO A 625 -0.27 -20.84 15.09
CA PRO A 625 0.11 -21.30 16.43
C PRO A 625 1.61 -21.11 16.68
N ASN A 626 1.98 -20.82 17.94
CA ASN A 626 3.37 -20.71 18.40
C ASN A 626 4.25 -19.72 17.61
N GLY A 627 3.69 -18.58 17.21
CA GLY A 627 4.41 -17.49 16.55
C GLY A 627 3.51 -16.67 15.65
N GLY A 628 4.11 -15.95 14.70
CA GLY A 628 3.40 -15.01 13.83
C GLY A 628 3.25 -13.65 14.52
N THR A 629 2.05 -13.09 14.52
CA THR A 629 1.78 -11.73 15.02
C THR A 629 0.68 -11.73 16.09
N ILE A 630 0.60 -10.64 16.86
CA ILE A 630 -0.54 -10.40 17.78
C ILE A 630 -1.69 -9.70 17.05
N ALA A 631 -1.36 -8.90 16.03
CA ALA A 631 -2.27 -8.26 15.13
C ALA A 631 -1.59 -7.98 13.79
N SER A 632 -2.38 -7.90 12.73
CA SER A 632 -1.92 -7.48 11.39
C SER A 632 -2.86 -6.41 10.83
N ILE A 633 -2.30 -5.37 10.20
CA ILE A 633 -3.04 -4.28 9.58
C ILE A 633 -2.59 -4.13 8.13
N GLY A 634 -3.53 -4.09 7.19
CA GLY A 634 -3.20 -3.92 5.76
C GLY A 634 -4.42 -3.89 4.86
N ASN A 635 -4.18 -3.98 3.54
CA ASN A 635 -5.22 -3.77 2.53
C ASN A 635 -5.98 -5.05 2.18
N THR A 636 -7.32 -4.96 2.13
CA THR A 636 -8.20 -5.99 1.58
C THR A 636 -8.33 -5.90 0.05
N GLY A 637 -7.86 -4.82 -0.56
CA GLY A 637 -7.88 -4.52 -2.00
C GLY A 637 -6.54 -4.02 -2.55
N LEU A 638 -6.58 -3.38 -3.73
CA LEU A 638 -5.43 -2.71 -4.35
C LEU A 638 -4.95 -1.53 -3.47
N GLY A 639 -3.78 -1.68 -2.87
CA GLY A 639 -3.07 -0.60 -2.19
C GLY A 639 -2.54 0.42 -3.20
N TYR A 640 -2.65 1.71 -2.89
CA TYR A 640 -2.10 2.77 -3.75
C TYR A 640 -0.85 3.37 -3.14
N GLY A 641 0.27 3.34 -3.85
CA GLY A 641 1.50 4.04 -3.50
C GLY A 641 1.61 5.40 -4.19
N MET A 642 2.58 6.19 -3.74
CA MET A 642 2.96 7.46 -4.38
C MET A 642 4.45 7.38 -4.74
N PRO A 643 4.81 7.46 -6.04
CA PRO A 643 6.21 7.34 -6.45
C PRO A 643 7.03 8.60 -6.16
N GLY A 644 8.33 8.42 -6.10
CA GLY A 644 9.31 9.49 -5.95
C GLY A 644 9.15 10.30 -4.66
N LYS A 645 9.56 11.57 -4.71
CA LYS A 645 9.66 12.42 -3.52
C LYS A 645 8.36 12.70 -2.76
N ALA A 646 7.21 12.36 -3.32
CA ALA A 646 5.92 12.52 -2.68
C ALA A 646 5.51 11.29 -1.86
N CYS A 647 6.31 10.22 -1.83
CA CYS A 647 5.97 8.94 -1.21
C CYS A 647 5.46 9.03 0.23
N THR A 648 6.02 9.91 1.06
CA THR A 648 5.59 10.05 2.47
C THR A 648 4.39 10.98 2.66
N SER A 649 4.04 11.81 1.66
CA SER A 649 3.12 12.94 1.83
C SER A 649 1.91 12.92 0.89
N GLY A 650 1.97 12.18 -0.22
CA GLY A 650 0.94 12.16 -1.27
C GLY A 650 -0.32 11.34 -0.96
N GLY A 651 -0.37 10.66 0.18
CA GLY A 651 -1.49 9.80 0.57
C GLY A 651 -1.23 8.32 0.30
N GLY A 652 -2.30 7.53 0.27
CA GLY A 652 -2.25 6.10 -0.01
C GLY A 652 -1.60 5.27 1.10
N ASP A 653 -1.07 4.13 0.70
CA ASP A 653 -0.53 3.07 1.53
C ASP A 653 0.65 3.55 2.39
N ALA A 654 1.61 4.27 1.80
CA ALA A 654 2.73 4.84 2.53
C ALA A 654 2.26 5.84 3.61
N TRP A 655 1.34 6.75 3.26
CA TRP A 655 0.88 7.75 4.22
C TRP A 655 0.13 7.14 5.40
N ILE A 656 -0.82 6.23 5.13
CA ILE A 656 -1.69 5.63 6.16
C ILE A 656 -0.90 4.71 7.10
N THR A 657 0.07 3.97 6.57
CA THR A 657 0.94 3.11 7.38
C THR A 657 1.90 3.93 8.25
N ILE A 658 2.53 5.00 7.73
CA ILE A 658 3.32 5.95 8.54
C ILE A 658 2.48 6.56 9.66
N GLU A 659 1.23 6.95 9.35
CA GLU A 659 0.37 7.62 10.31
C GLU A 659 0.07 6.74 11.53
N PHE A 660 -0.05 5.42 11.38
CA PHE A 660 -0.18 4.50 12.52
C PHE A 660 0.97 4.62 13.52
N PHE A 661 2.22 4.65 13.03
CA PHE A 661 3.39 4.79 13.88
C PHE A 661 3.47 6.18 14.52
N LYS A 662 2.99 7.21 13.81
CA LYS A 662 2.83 8.55 14.40
C LYS A 662 1.80 8.54 15.53
N GLN A 663 0.64 7.90 15.34
CA GLN A 663 -0.40 7.80 16.37
C GLN A 663 0.14 7.10 17.62
N TYR A 664 0.92 6.03 17.47
CA TYR A 664 1.57 5.35 18.58
C TYR A 664 2.69 6.18 19.24
N GLY A 665 3.70 6.57 18.45
CA GLY A 665 4.97 7.08 18.96
C GLY A 665 4.98 8.57 19.29
N ALA A 666 4.21 9.38 18.56
CA ALA A 666 4.14 10.83 18.75
C ALA A 666 2.84 11.28 19.45
N GLU A 667 1.71 10.65 19.13
CA GLU A 667 0.40 11.01 19.70
C GLU A 667 0.01 10.15 20.93
N ASN A 668 0.87 9.22 21.35
CA ASN A 668 0.73 8.39 22.55
C ASN A 668 -0.55 7.51 22.59
N GLN A 669 -0.98 7.00 21.44
CA GLN A 669 -2.09 6.05 21.34
C GLN A 669 -1.61 4.63 21.63
N HIS A 670 -1.75 4.17 22.88
CA HIS A 670 -1.25 2.86 23.32
C HIS A 670 -2.29 1.73 23.32
N ILE A 671 -3.56 2.03 23.02
CA ILE A 671 -4.56 1.00 22.72
C ILE A 671 -4.62 0.82 21.21
N LEU A 672 -4.49 -0.42 20.73
CA LEU A 672 -4.36 -0.73 19.30
C LEU A 672 -5.50 -0.15 18.46
N GLY A 673 -6.74 -0.35 18.89
CA GLY A 673 -7.92 0.17 18.21
C GLY A 673 -7.98 1.70 18.20
N ASN A 674 -7.44 2.38 19.21
CA ASN A 674 -7.38 3.85 19.22
C ASN A 674 -6.35 4.36 18.20
N ALA A 675 -5.15 3.78 18.18
CA ALA A 675 -4.13 4.13 17.19
C ALA A 675 -4.64 3.90 15.76
N TYR A 676 -5.30 2.76 15.53
CA TYR A 676 -5.92 2.42 14.25
C TYR A 676 -7.06 3.37 13.86
N ALA A 677 -8.02 3.63 14.75
CA ALA A 677 -9.14 4.54 14.47
C ALA A 677 -8.64 5.98 14.22
N GLN A 678 -7.72 6.49 15.03
CA GLN A 678 -7.14 7.82 14.81
C GLN A 678 -6.33 7.92 13.52
N THR A 679 -5.71 6.82 13.08
CA THR A 679 -5.05 6.77 11.76
C THR A 679 -6.04 7.00 10.63
N LEU A 680 -7.18 6.30 10.64
CA LEU A 680 -8.25 6.50 9.66
C LEU A 680 -8.78 7.93 9.70
N ILE A 681 -9.08 8.45 10.89
CA ILE A 681 -9.62 9.80 11.08
C ILE A 681 -8.64 10.88 10.62
N SER A 682 -7.35 10.73 10.91
CA SER A 682 -6.29 11.63 10.46
C SER A 682 -6.19 11.64 8.92
N TYR A 683 -6.28 10.46 8.29
CA TYR A 683 -6.29 10.34 6.83
C TYR A 683 -7.50 11.06 6.21
N ILE A 684 -8.69 10.77 6.74
CA ILE A 684 -9.96 11.39 6.31
C ILE A 684 -9.93 12.91 6.46
N ASN A 685 -9.32 13.42 7.53
CA ASN A 685 -9.19 14.86 7.76
C ASN A 685 -8.17 15.52 6.83
N THR A 686 -7.21 14.75 6.30
CA THR A 686 -6.12 15.28 5.47
C THR A 686 -6.50 15.36 4.00
N PHE A 687 -7.22 14.35 3.50
CA PHE A 687 -7.51 14.22 2.07
C PHE A 687 -8.97 14.48 1.73
N ASP A 688 -9.24 14.85 0.48
CA ASP A 688 -10.60 15.03 -0.02
C ASP A 688 -11.24 13.66 -0.28
N MET A 689 -12.19 13.26 0.58
CA MET A 689 -12.93 12.01 0.42
C MET A 689 -13.94 12.03 -0.73
N SER A 690 -14.22 13.21 -1.32
CA SER A 690 -15.12 13.35 -2.46
C SER A 690 -14.43 13.18 -3.82
N ASP A 691 -13.11 13.37 -3.88
CA ASP A 691 -12.31 13.05 -5.08
C ASP A 691 -12.04 11.55 -5.12
N LEU A 692 -13.10 10.78 -5.40
CA LEU A 692 -13.06 9.33 -5.37
C LEU A 692 -11.98 8.78 -6.30
N GLU A 693 -11.80 9.41 -7.47
CA GLU A 693 -10.78 9.06 -8.48
C GLU A 693 -9.34 9.12 -7.94
N ALA A 694 -9.08 9.94 -6.92
CA ALA A 694 -7.79 9.98 -6.25
C ALA A 694 -7.48 8.71 -5.43
N GLY A 695 -8.48 7.89 -5.08
CA GLY A 695 -8.30 6.63 -4.37
C GLY A 695 -8.25 6.74 -2.84
N HIS A 696 -8.45 7.94 -2.29
CA HIS A 696 -8.39 8.19 -0.85
C HIS A 696 -9.50 7.49 -0.06
N ALA A 697 -10.75 7.54 -0.54
CA ALA A 697 -11.87 6.84 0.09
C ALA A 697 -11.64 5.31 0.11
N LYS A 698 -11.14 4.75 -1.00
CA LYS A 698 -10.76 3.33 -1.07
C LYS A 698 -9.69 2.98 -0.04
N THR A 699 -8.67 3.84 0.11
CA THR A 699 -7.56 3.62 1.05
C THR A 699 -8.07 3.35 2.46
N VAL A 700 -9.03 4.15 2.95
CA VAL A 700 -9.57 3.96 4.31
C VAL A 700 -10.57 2.81 4.41
N GLN A 701 -11.35 2.54 3.36
CA GLN A 701 -12.33 1.45 3.35
C GLN A 701 -11.67 0.05 3.34
N GLN A 702 -10.51 -0.09 2.70
CA GLN A 702 -9.85 -1.39 2.55
C GLN A 702 -8.82 -1.70 3.64
N TRP A 703 -8.41 -0.71 4.43
CA TRP A 703 -7.36 -0.88 5.43
C TRP A 703 -7.97 -1.45 6.70
N VAL A 704 -7.70 -2.72 7.01
CA VAL A 704 -8.39 -3.48 8.07
C VAL A 704 -7.44 -3.88 9.20
N LEU A 705 -7.94 -3.85 10.44
CA LEU A 705 -7.28 -4.40 11.63
C LEU A 705 -7.72 -5.86 11.86
N LEU A 706 -6.82 -6.81 11.58
CA LEU A 706 -6.95 -8.19 12.03
C LEU A 706 -6.30 -8.34 13.40
N GLY A 707 -7.08 -8.18 14.47
CA GLY A 707 -6.60 -8.20 15.85
C GLY A 707 -7.66 -7.70 16.83
N ASP A 708 -7.31 -7.72 18.12
CA ASP A 708 -8.17 -7.20 19.18
C ASP A 708 -8.02 -5.66 19.30
N PRO A 709 -9.08 -4.87 19.03
CA PRO A 709 -9.00 -3.41 19.09
C PRO A 709 -8.83 -2.87 20.51
N SER A 710 -9.12 -3.66 21.54
CA SER A 710 -8.93 -3.27 22.95
C SER A 710 -7.53 -3.59 23.49
N LEU A 711 -6.65 -4.20 22.67
CA LEU A 711 -5.33 -4.63 23.07
C LEU A 711 -4.50 -3.44 23.58
N MET A 712 -3.96 -3.56 24.79
CA MET A 712 -2.89 -2.67 25.28
C MET A 712 -1.57 -3.05 24.60
N ILE A 713 -1.01 -2.14 23.81
CA ILE A 713 0.24 -2.37 23.09
C ILE A 713 1.40 -2.50 24.10
N GLY A 714 2.10 -3.64 24.08
CA GLY A 714 3.12 -4.01 25.08
C GLY A 714 2.59 -4.67 26.36
N GLY A 715 1.27 -4.83 26.46
CA GLY A 715 0.58 -5.41 27.62
C GLY A 715 0.40 -4.46 28.80
N TYR A 716 -0.33 -4.90 29.83
CA TYR A 716 -0.55 -4.11 31.03
C TYR A 716 0.68 -4.20 31.95
N SER A 717 1.07 -3.08 32.56
CA SER A 717 2.10 -3.08 33.60
C SER A 717 1.63 -3.94 34.79
N GLN A 718 2.49 -4.86 35.25
CA GLN A 718 2.23 -5.67 36.45
C GLN A 718 2.34 -4.86 37.74
#